data_AF-A0A7Y4R8H3-F1
#
_entry.id   AF-A0A7Y4R8H3-F1
#
_cell.length_a   1.000
_cell.length_b   1.000
_cell.length_c   1.000
_cell.angle_alpha   90.00
_cell.angle_beta   90.00
_cell.angle_gamma   90.00
#
_symmetry.space_group_name_H-M   'P 1'
#
loop_
_entity.id
_entity.type
_entity.pdbx_description
1 polymer ?
#
loop_
_entity_poly.entity_id
_entity_poly.type
_entity_poly.pdbx_seq_one_letter_code
_entity_poly.pdbx_strand_id
1 'polypeptide(L)'
;MPEARGDNQREDLDGPDDPSNAPTETADSGSTPSPGRDSAPPGLIPGYELKQVIGQGGAGVVYKALQLSMKRRQVAVKVLRIDRSASREYEKRFEREIDIVAGLDHPNIIKVHDSGTTSDGRRFFAMDYVSGEPLDAYVRTHALGLDETLSLFESVCDAVDFAHHRGIIHRDLKPSNLIVDTNGRVRVLDFGIAKSTHAGPDGDVTEAGQAVGTRRYMSPEQARGRAELIDARSDVYSLGVILEELASERGGVDDDLAAIVQYARHPSPEGRYATARALRDDVALYRQGESPRALTERSGGSTRRWVRRWAERHTVASRGVIVVAVVLIVWTVGATVIYRWTPLNAWYERWVTTKVTPSTRLPPLSSVAIVAITDQTPIEELAAESGLAGVRRSELFSWRRLHGRLMSRLAESGCRCVAWDIAFPSPTEYDEDFVAGVEALQSVGVDVVVGVRAWWFGGEGVPPISSTIAEHVRWGCMGAGLDERSPWSVHLLAQRGMNDPLPSLSLAAFSNVRHPGAEFGIRIEDVPPSIHLVYWEVGLAPAARRPLGDPDVIEPSHLCECPGDDRVCSPLLGIQDGDRVALLNTPMPADDVLRAATVDYGDVFRQTKEELTRRFEGRTVVVADHRSDQDLFAYPDGRRLHGSYAQAAAIDSLVGRSVIKYPRLAGEMMWPAAAALLGCGVAGVVRGGLGRRVLAWAVVGVMVCVFCVAVYHQARYLVNPFPMMFAAVLAGEWTGFVVRPSTRRASHPSQ
;
A
#
# COMPACT_ATOMS: atom_id res chain seq x y z
N MET A 1 -31.06 -11.25 -48.78
CA MET A 1 -30.87 -12.67 -49.15
C MET A 1 -29.46 -13.09 -48.78
N PRO A 2 -29.24 -14.28 -48.21
CA PRO A 2 -30.20 -15.25 -47.59
C PRO A 2 -30.01 -15.32 -46.05
N GLU A 3 -31.05 -15.57 -45.23
CA GLU A 3 -31.70 -16.86 -44.86
C GLU A 3 -30.77 -17.82 -44.07
N ALA A 4 -31.15 -18.53 -43.00
CA ALA A 4 -32.43 -19.16 -42.62
C ALA A 4 -32.44 -19.48 -41.08
N ARG A 5 -33.55 -19.28 -40.34
CA ARG A 5 -34.69 -20.18 -39.99
C ARG A 5 -34.50 -21.04 -38.73
N GLY A 6 -35.53 -21.10 -37.89
CA GLY A 6 -35.66 -22.10 -36.83
C GLY A 6 -36.77 -21.86 -35.78
N ASP A 7 -38.02 -21.73 -36.22
CA ASP A 7 -39.33 -21.91 -35.58
C ASP A 7 -39.58 -21.82 -34.06
N ASN A 8 -40.59 -20.98 -33.78
CA ASN A 8 -41.57 -21.07 -32.68
C ASN A 8 -42.70 -22.05 -33.07
N GLN A 9 -43.27 -22.77 -32.09
CA GLN A 9 -44.69 -23.15 -32.12
C GLN A 9 -45.42 -22.57 -30.91
N ARG A 10 -46.63 -22.10 -31.20
CA ARG A 10 -47.58 -21.31 -30.40
C ARG A 10 -48.42 -22.21 -29.48
N GLU A 11 -49.04 -21.61 -28.48
CA GLU A 11 -50.51 -21.51 -28.35
C GLU A 11 -50.88 -20.59 -27.16
N ASP A 12 -51.23 -19.32 -27.45
CA ASP A 12 -52.60 -18.76 -27.42
C ASP A 12 -53.57 -19.29 -26.32
N LEU A 13 -54.39 -18.52 -25.57
CA LEU A 13 -54.85 -17.12 -25.61
C LEU A 13 -55.62 -16.78 -24.30
N ASP A 14 -55.65 -15.47 -24.01
CA ASP A 14 -56.71 -14.63 -23.42
C ASP A 14 -57.18 -14.73 -21.94
N GLY A 15 -56.98 -13.61 -21.22
CA GLY A 15 -57.81 -13.14 -20.10
C GLY A 15 -59.02 -12.33 -20.59
N PRO A 16 -59.49 -11.26 -19.91
CA PRO A 16 -59.29 -10.79 -18.53
C PRO A 16 -60.64 -10.53 -17.79
N ASP A 17 -60.60 -10.22 -16.49
CA ASP A 17 -61.35 -9.10 -15.83
C ASP A 17 -61.40 -9.24 -14.28
N ASP A 18 -61.25 -8.10 -13.62
CA ASP A 18 -61.23 -7.80 -12.17
C ASP A 18 -62.64 -7.36 -11.69
N PRO A 19 -62.89 -6.83 -10.46
CA PRO A 19 -62.73 -7.30 -9.08
C PRO A 19 -64.09 -7.55 -8.35
N SER A 20 -64.01 -7.93 -7.06
CA SER A 20 -64.99 -7.79 -5.95
C SER A 20 -65.85 -9.02 -5.58
N ASN A 21 -65.58 -9.62 -4.41
CA ASN A 21 -66.51 -9.66 -3.26
C ASN A 21 -65.93 -10.51 -2.11
N ALA A 22 -65.97 -9.96 -0.89
CA ALA A 22 -65.81 -10.72 0.36
C ALA A 22 -67.06 -11.60 0.62
N PRO A 23 -66.95 -12.62 1.47
CA PRO A 23 -68.00 -12.76 2.48
C PRO A 23 -67.52 -13.12 3.89
N THR A 24 -68.33 -12.62 4.80
CA THR A 24 -68.36 -12.63 6.26
C THR A 24 -68.80 -13.98 6.85
N GLU A 25 -68.44 -14.16 8.12
CA GLU A 25 -68.83 -15.17 9.10
C GLU A 25 -70.26 -15.72 8.99
N THR A 26 -70.40 -17.04 9.21
CA THR A 26 -71.59 -17.63 9.83
C THR A 26 -71.19 -18.49 11.02
N ALA A 27 -71.81 -18.19 12.16
CA ALA A 27 -71.75 -18.95 13.39
C ALA A 27 -72.48 -20.29 13.26
N ASP A 28 -71.90 -21.36 13.78
CA ASP A 28 -72.63 -22.58 14.09
C ASP A 28 -72.53 -22.88 15.60
N SER A 29 -73.69 -23.24 16.14
CA SER A 29 -74.02 -23.33 17.54
C SER A 29 -74.00 -24.78 18.02
N GLY A 30 -73.34 -25.01 19.16
CA GLY A 30 -73.82 -25.93 20.19
C GLY A 30 -73.68 -27.44 19.96
N SER A 31 -72.57 -28.02 20.43
CA SER A 31 -72.63 -29.28 21.20
C SER A 31 -71.53 -29.30 22.26
N THR A 32 -71.91 -29.16 23.53
CA THR A 32 -71.02 -29.32 24.69
C THR A 32 -70.69 -30.80 24.91
N PRO A 33 -69.41 -31.21 24.90
CA PRO A 33 -69.00 -32.50 25.45
C PRO A 33 -68.81 -32.37 26.97
N SER A 34 -69.30 -33.36 27.71
CA SER A 34 -69.12 -33.53 29.15
C SER A 34 -67.64 -33.47 29.58
N PRO A 35 -67.27 -32.85 30.72
CA PRO A 35 -65.86 -32.76 31.12
C PRO A 35 -65.34 -34.13 31.55
N GLY A 36 -64.34 -34.63 30.83
CA GLY A 36 -63.57 -35.81 31.20
C GLY A 36 -62.84 -35.64 32.54
N ARG A 37 -62.66 -36.76 33.26
CA ARG A 37 -62.05 -36.87 34.60
C ARG A 37 -60.59 -36.37 34.72
N ASP A 38 -59.97 -35.90 33.65
CA ASP A 38 -58.60 -35.39 33.61
C ASP A 38 -58.43 -33.98 34.20
N SER A 39 -59.54 -33.32 34.55
CA SER A 39 -59.59 -31.98 35.16
C SER A 39 -59.74 -31.99 36.68
N ALA A 40 -59.81 -33.17 37.33
CA ALA A 40 -59.94 -33.27 38.78
C ALA A 40 -58.64 -32.81 39.49
N PRO A 41 -58.74 -32.00 40.56
CA PRO A 41 -57.57 -31.56 41.32
C PRO A 41 -56.73 -32.77 41.78
N PRO A 42 -55.39 -32.65 41.84
CA PRO A 42 -54.49 -33.70 42.33
C PRO A 42 -54.93 -34.23 43.69
N GLY A 43 -54.72 -35.53 43.90
CA GLY A 43 -54.76 -36.10 45.24
C GLY A 43 -53.78 -35.38 46.16
N LEU A 44 -53.96 -35.55 47.47
CA LEU A 44 -53.09 -34.93 48.48
C LEU A 44 -51.62 -35.24 48.17
N ILE A 45 -50.78 -34.20 48.19
CA ILE A 45 -49.33 -34.31 48.06
C ILE A 45 -48.74 -34.08 49.46
N PRO A 46 -48.36 -35.13 50.20
CA PRO A 46 -47.85 -34.98 51.56
C PRO A 46 -46.69 -33.98 51.61
N GLY A 47 -46.74 -33.03 52.54
CA GLY A 47 -45.72 -31.99 52.71
C GLY A 47 -45.86 -30.75 51.82
N TYR A 48 -46.81 -30.73 50.87
CA TYR A 48 -47.08 -29.59 49.99
C TYR A 48 -48.52 -29.11 50.09
N GLU A 49 -48.69 -27.79 50.23
CA GLU A 49 -50.00 -27.13 50.16
C GLU A 49 -50.14 -26.42 48.81
N LEU A 50 -50.93 -27.00 47.89
CA LEU A 50 -51.20 -26.40 46.59
C LEU A 50 -52.11 -25.17 46.74
N LYS A 51 -51.77 -24.07 46.06
CA LYS A 51 -52.51 -22.80 46.14
C LYS A 51 -53.31 -22.51 44.88
N GLN A 52 -52.63 -22.29 43.76
CA GLN A 52 -53.27 -21.93 42.49
C GLN A 52 -52.53 -22.57 41.32
N VAL A 53 -53.26 -22.85 40.24
CA VAL A 53 -52.66 -23.25 38.97
C VAL A 53 -51.92 -22.05 38.36
N ILE A 54 -50.66 -22.24 37.98
CA ILE A 54 -49.82 -21.22 37.33
C ILE A 54 -49.45 -21.59 35.88
N GLY A 55 -49.72 -22.83 35.47
CA GLY A 55 -49.57 -23.25 34.09
C GLY A 55 -50.26 -24.59 33.85
N GLN A 56 -50.81 -24.80 32.67
CA GLN A 56 -51.42 -26.07 32.26
C GLN A 56 -51.01 -26.35 30.81
N GLY A 57 -50.46 -27.54 30.56
CA GLY A 57 -50.03 -27.95 29.23
C GLY A 57 -50.14 -29.46 29.01
N GLY A 58 -49.74 -29.92 27.83
CA GLY A 58 -49.88 -31.33 27.42
C GLY A 58 -49.24 -32.33 28.39
N ALA A 59 -48.12 -31.95 29.03
CA ALA A 59 -47.38 -32.81 29.95
C ALA A 59 -47.91 -32.80 31.40
N GLY A 60 -48.78 -31.87 31.78
CA GLY A 60 -49.19 -31.72 33.18
C GLY A 60 -49.69 -30.33 33.57
N VAL A 61 -50.03 -30.21 34.85
CA VAL A 61 -50.49 -28.97 35.48
C VAL A 61 -49.46 -28.51 36.51
N VAL A 62 -49.06 -27.24 36.44
CA VAL A 62 -48.12 -26.61 37.36
C VAL A 62 -48.90 -25.77 38.37
N TYR A 63 -48.68 -26.03 39.65
CA TYR A 63 -49.29 -25.33 40.76
C TYR A 63 -48.24 -24.49 41.49
N LYS A 64 -48.59 -23.27 41.88
CA LYS A 64 -47.90 -22.58 42.97
C LYS A 64 -48.29 -23.26 44.27
N ALA A 65 -47.31 -23.64 45.08
CA ALA A 65 -47.53 -24.35 46.33
C ALA A 65 -46.60 -23.87 47.45
N LEU A 66 -46.90 -24.27 48.68
CA LEU A 66 -46.04 -24.07 49.85
C LEU A 66 -45.48 -25.40 50.34
N GLN A 67 -44.16 -25.51 50.45
CA GLN A 67 -43.50 -26.68 51.04
C GLN A 67 -43.48 -26.52 52.57
N LEU A 68 -44.21 -27.40 53.27
CA LEU A 68 -44.49 -27.26 54.71
C LEU A 68 -43.28 -27.54 55.60
N SER A 69 -42.36 -28.40 55.18
CA SER A 69 -41.17 -28.81 55.94
C SER A 69 -40.12 -27.70 56.12
N MET A 70 -40.12 -26.68 55.26
CA MET A 70 -39.07 -25.65 55.16
C MET A 70 -39.66 -24.23 55.34
N LYS A 71 -40.16 -23.89 56.53
CA LYS A 71 -40.75 -22.57 56.85
C LYS A 71 -41.80 -22.08 55.82
N ARG A 72 -42.57 -22.99 55.21
CA ARG A 72 -43.60 -22.69 54.18
C ARG A 72 -43.02 -21.93 52.97
N ARG A 73 -41.88 -22.38 52.46
CA ARG A 73 -41.27 -21.84 51.23
C ARG A 73 -42.21 -21.97 50.03
N GLN A 74 -42.27 -20.93 49.20
CA GLN A 74 -42.98 -20.99 47.91
C GLN A 74 -42.21 -21.83 46.89
N VAL A 75 -42.93 -22.76 46.26
CA VAL A 75 -42.40 -23.69 45.24
C VAL A 75 -43.40 -23.82 44.10
N ALA A 76 -42.92 -24.26 42.94
CA ALA A 76 -43.78 -24.71 41.85
C ALA A 76 -43.83 -26.24 41.86
N VAL A 77 -45.03 -26.81 41.87
CA VAL A 77 -45.25 -28.26 41.85
C VAL A 77 -45.90 -28.61 40.51
N LYS A 78 -45.17 -29.33 39.66
CA LYS A 78 -45.68 -29.84 38.39
C LYS A 78 -46.20 -31.25 38.59
N VAL A 79 -47.50 -31.42 38.44
CA VAL A 79 -48.18 -32.72 38.49
C VAL A 79 -48.39 -33.20 37.07
N LEU A 80 -47.88 -34.38 36.75
CA LEU A 80 -47.99 -34.98 35.44
C LEU A 80 -49.37 -35.60 35.23
N ARG A 81 -49.85 -35.63 33.98
CA ARG A 81 -51.10 -36.32 33.64
C ARG A 81 -50.94 -37.83 33.84
N ILE A 82 -52.03 -38.52 34.18
CA ILE A 82 -52.02 -39.97 34.39
C ILE A 82 -51.76 -40.65 33.04
N ASP A 83 -50.64 -41.35 32.93
CA ASP A 83 -50.40 -42.27 31.83
C ASP A 83 -50.86 -43.68 32.23
N ARG A 84 -51.94 -44.16 31.63
CA ARG A 84 -52.53 -45.48 31.92
C ARG A 84 -51.68 -46.65 31.38
N SER A 85 -50.59 -46.38 30.66
CA SER A 85 -49.73 -47.37 30.02
C SER A 85 -48.35 -47.56 30.67
N ALA A 86 -48.05 -46.83 31.75
CA ALA A 86 -46.71 -46.81 32.34
C ALA A 86 -46.28 -48.17 32.93
N SER A 87 -45.35 -48.85 32.25
CA SER A 87 -44.60 -50.00 32.77
C SER A 87 -43.62 -49.59 33.89
N ARG A 88 -43.21 -50.54 34.76
CA ARG A 88 -42.18 -50.32 35.80
C ARG A 88 -40.84 -49.80 35.26
N GLU A 89 -40.58 -49.97 33.97
CA GLU A 89 -39.38 -49.48 33.30
C GLU A 89 -39.43 -47.98 33.05
N TYR A 90 -40.62 -47.44 32.73
CA TYR A 90 -40.84 -46.00 32.62
C TYR A 90 -40.67 -45.29 33.96
N GLU A 91 -41.15 -45.88 35.06
CA GLU A 91 -41.01 -45.31 36.41
C GLU A 91 -39.53 -45.15 36.80
N LYS A 92 -38.73 -46.20 36.58
CA LYS A 92 -37.29 -46.16 36.84
C LYS A 92 -36.55 -45.16 35.97
N ARG A 93 -37.00 -44.96 34.72
CA ARG A 93 -36.40 -43.99 33.80
C ARG A 93 -36.75 -42.56 34.20
N PHE A 94 -37.99 -42.32 34.61
CA PHE A 94 -38.46 -41.04 35.11
C PHE A 94 -37.72 -40.61 36.39
N GLU A 95 -37.62 -41.50 37.37
CA GLU A 95 -36.90 -41.23 38.63
C GLU A 95 -35.41 -40.92 38.34
N ARG A 96 -34.76 -41.68 37.46
CA ARG A 96 -33.37 -41.40 37.03
C ARG A 96 -33.22 -40.07 36.33
N GLU A 97 -34.14 -39.70 35.44
CA GLU A 97 -34.07 -38.42 34.71
C GLU A 97 -34.28 -37.24 35.66
N ILE A 98 -35.19 -37.35 36.62
CA ILE A 98 -35.37 -36.35 37.67
C ILE A 98 -34.11 -36.22 38.54
N ASP A 99 -33.50 -37.33 38.98
CA ASP A 99 -32.29 -37.29 39.79
C ASP A 99 -31.15 -36.57 39.07
N ILE A 100 -31.01 -36.82 37.76
CA ILE A 100 -30.02 -36.18 36.90
C ILE A 100 -30.30 -34.67 36.78
N VAL A 101 -31.56 -34.27 36.59
CA VAL A 101 -31.96 -32.84 36.51
C VAL A 101 -31.84 -32.15 37.87
N ALA A 102 -32.15 -32.83 38.97
CA ALA A 102 -32.00 -32.31 40.34
C ALA A 102 -30.53 -32.04 40.70
N GLY A 103 -29.60 -32.76 40.06
CA GLY A 103 -28.16 -32.50 40.16
C GLY A 103 -27.66 -31.27 39.42
N LEU A 104 -28.49 -30.57 38.64
CA LEU A 104 -28.11 -29.33 37.97
C LEU A 104 -28.12 -28.14 38.95
N ASP A 105 -26.94 -27.59 39.19
CA ASP A 105 -26.76 -26.37 39.99
C ASP A 105 -26.16 -25.25 39.13
N HIS A 106 -27.04 -24.41 38.56
CA HIS A 106 -26.67 -23.28 37.72
C HIS A 106 -27.59 -22.08 37.96
N PRO A 107 -27.08 -20.83 38.02
CA PRO A 107 -27.89 -19.64 38.31
C PRO A 107 -28.97 -19.35 37.27
N ASN A 108 -28.88 -19.90 36.06
CA ASN A 108 -29.88 -19.77 35.00
C ASN A 108 -30.69 -21.05 34.73
N ILE A 109 -30.57 -22.09 35.57
CA ILE A 109 -31.40 -23.30 35.48
C ILE A 109 -32.28 -23.38 36.74
N ILE A 110 -33.54 -23.78 36.55
CA ILE A 110 -34.47 -23.98 37.66
C ILE A 110 -34.01 -25.16 38.55
N LYS A 111 -33.99 -24.96 39.87
CA LYS A 111 -33.61 -26.03 40.79
C LYS A 111 -34.82 -26.91 41.11
N VAL A 112 -34.69 -28.21 40.84
CA VAL A 112 -35.63 -29.24 41.31
C VAL A 112 -35.26 -29.59 42.75
N HIS A 113 -36.25 -29.66 43.64
CA HIS A 113 -36.05 -29.91 45.07
C HIS A 113 -36.44 -31.32 45.47
N ASP A 114 -37.49 -31.85 44.84
CA ASP A 114 -38.16 -33.05 45.30
C ASP A 114 -39.01 -33.65 44.18
N SER A 115 -39.29 -34.94 44.29
CA SER A 115 -40.23 -35.63 43.40
C SER A 115 -40.93 -36.76 44.13
N GLY A 116 -42.08 -37.17 43.61
CA GLY A 116 -42.81 -38.27 44.21
C GLY A 116 -44.11 -38.59 43.48
N THR A 117 -45.00 -39.23 44.23
CA THR A 117 -46.31 -39.67 43.75
C THR A 117 -47.39 -39.05 44.62
N THR A 118 -48.42 -38.49 44.00
CA THR A 118 -49.61 -37.98 44.66
C THR A 118 -50.43 -39.15 45.22
N SER A 119 -51.35 -38.90 46.16
CA SER A 119 -52.18 -39.96 46.75
C SER A 119 -53.06 -40.72 45.74
N ASP A 120 -53.32 -40.14 44.57
CA ASP A 120 -54.07 -40.72 43.47
C ASP A 120 -53.17 -41.33 42.36
N GLY A 121 -51.87 -41.47 42.62
CA GLY A 121 -50.95 -42.19 41.74
C GLY A 121 -50.29 -41.36 40.63
N ARG A 122 -50.55 -40.05 40.55
CA ARG A 122 -49.87 -39.15 39.59
C ARG A 122 -48.45 -38.85 40.05
N ARG A 123 -47.51 -38.74 39.12
CA ARG A 123 -46.15 -38.29 39.45
C ARG A 123 -46.10 -36.77 39.54
N PHE A 124 -45.29 -36.26 40.46
CA PHE A 124 -45.03 -34.83 40.58
C PHE A 124 -43.55 -34.57 40.84
N PHE A 125 -43.13 -33.34 40.53
CA PHE A 125 -41.88 -32.80 41.02
C PHE A 125 -42.07 -31.36 41.48
N ALA A 126 -41.34 -30.99 42.54
CA ALA A 126 -41.32 -29.66 43.12
C ALA A 126 -40.00 -28.96 42.75
N MET A 127 -40.11 -27.71 42.32
CA MET A 127 -38.99 -26.88 41.89
C MET A 127 -39.12 -25.46 42.44
N ASP A 128 -38.06 -24.67 42.27
CA ASP A 128 -38.10 -23.23 42.54
C ASP A 128 -39.34 -22.60 41.87
N TYR A 129 -40.06 -21.74 42.59
CA TYR A 129 -41.04 -20.86 41.97
C TYR A 129 -40.32 -19.61 41.47
N VAL A 130 -40.36 -19.37 40.15
CA VAL A 130 -39.83 -18.13 39.55
C VAL A 130 -40.97 -17.17 39.32
N SER A 131 -40.90 -16.01 39.97
CA SER A 131 -41.77 -14.88 39.66
C SER A 131 -41.13 -14.11 38.50
N GLY A 132 -41.79 -14.04 37.36
CA GLY A 132 -41.22 -13.46 36.14
C GLY A 132 -42.11 -13.61 34.93
N GLU A 133 -41.60 -13.21 33.76
CA GLU A 133 -42.29 -13.27 32.48
C GLU A 133 -41.53 -14.16 31.49
N PRO A 134 -42.20 -14.80 30.52
CA PRO A 134 -41.53 -15.46 29.40
C PRO A 134 -40.58 -14.51 28.65
N LEU A 135 -39.46 -15.01 28.14
CA LEU A 135 -38.38 -14.20 27.55
C LEU A 135 -38.87 -13.29 26.42
N ASP A 136 -39.70 -13.80 25.52
CA ASP A 136 -40.29 -13.03 24.42
C ASP A 136 -41.22 -11.93 24.94
N ALA A 137 -42.06 -12.25 25.92
CA ALA A 137 -42.93 -11.28 26.56
C ALA A 137 -42.12 -10.21 27.30
N TYR A 138 -41.06 -10.60 28.02
CA TYR A 138 -40.20 -9.67 28.75
C TYR A 138 -39.53 -8.67 27.81
N VAL A 139 -38.95 -9.14 26.71
CA VAL A 139 -38.32 -8.30 25.67
C VAL A 139 -39.32 -7.33 25.06
N ARG A 140 -40.57 -7.75 24.83
CA ARG A 140 -41.65 -6.88 24.34
C ARG A 140 -42.10 -5.86 25.38
N THR A 141 -42.47 -6.30 26.58
CA THR A 141 -43.02 -5.46 27.66
C THR A 141 -42.02 -4.40 28.11
N HIS A 142 -40.73 -4.75 28.20
CA HIS A 142 -39.68 -3.84 28.66
C HIS A 142 -39.00 -3.08 27.51
N ALA A 143 -39.45 -3.28 26.26
CA ALA A 143 -38.92 -2.62 25.07
C ALA A 143 -37.39 -2.70 24.94
N LEU A 144 -36.80 -3.86 25.29
CA LEU A 144 -35.34 -4.03 25.28
C LEU A 144 -34.75 -3.77 23.90
N GLY A 145 -33.54 -3.21 23.88
CA GLY A 145 -32.75 -3.09 22.66
C GLY A 145 -32.23 -4.45 22.18
N LEU A 146 -31.72 -4.51 20.94
CA LEU A 146 -31.14 -5.73 20.38
C LEU A 146 -29.97 -6.25 21.25
N ASP A 147 -29.08 -5.37 21.71
CA ASP A 147 -27.92 -5.78 22.52
C ASP A 147 -28.32 -6.42 23.86
N GLU A 148 -29.28 -5.81 24.57
CA GLU A 148 -29.82 -6.35 25.83
C GLU A 148 -30.52 -7.69 25.63
N THR A 149 -31.28 -7.82 24.53
CA THR A 149 -31.95 -9.05 24.13
C THR A 149 -30.94 -10.17 23.86
N LEU A 150 -29.87 -9.87 23.13
CA LEU A 150 -28.80 -10.83 22.85
C LEU A 150 -28.04 -11.20 24.14
N SER A 151 -27.86 -10.27 25.08
CA SER A 151 -27.26 -10.59 26.39
C SER A 151 -28.07 -11.61 27.20
N LEU A 152 -29.40 -11.51 27.17
CA LEU A 152 -30.28 -12.51 27.78
C LEU A 152 -30.18 -13.85 27.04
N PHE A 153 -30.12 -13.82 25.70
CA PHE A 153 -29.96 -15.02 24.87
C PHE A 153 -28.63 -15.74 25.16
N GLU A 154 -27.51 -15.02 25.31
CA GLU A 154 -26.23 -15.62 25.71
C GLU A 154 -26.34 -16.38 27.03
N SER A 155 -27.06 -15.82 28.01
CA SER A 155 -27.31 -16.48 29.30
C SER A 155 -28.15 -17.76 29.16
N VAL A 156 -29.07 -17.81 28.19
CA VAL A 156 -29.81 -19.04 27.83
C VAL A 156 -28.83 -20.08 27.29
N CYS A 157 -27.98 -19.70 26.34
CA CYS A 157 -27.01 -20.61 25.74
C CYS A 157 -26.03 -21.17 26.77
N ASP A 158 -25.55 -20.35 27.71
CA ASP A 158 -24.68 -20.81 28.79
C ASP A 158 -25.37 -21.85 29.70
N ALA A 159 -26.66 -21.65 30.01
CA ALA A 159 -27.45 -22.60 30.79
C ALA A 159 -27.64 -23.94 30.05
N VAL A 160 -27.94 -23.89 28.76
CA VAL A 160 -28.15 -25.09 27.93
C VAL A 160 -26.84 -25.86 27.75
N ASP A 161 -25.72 -25.17 27.48
CA ASP A 161 -24.39 -25.77 27.37
C ASP A 161 -23.97 -26.48 28.67
N PHE A 162 -24.26 -25.88 29.83
CA PHE A 162 -24.00 -26.47 31.13
C PHE A 162 -24.73 -27.82 31.34
N ALA A 163 -25.97 -27.93 30.86
CA ALA A 163 -26.75 -29.15 30.92
C ALA A 163 -26.23 -30.20 29.91
N HIS A 164 -25.86 -29.77 28.70
CA HIS A 164 -25.27 -30.64 27.67
C HIS A 164 -24.00 -31.33 28.16
N HIS A 165 -23.13 -30.60 28.88
CA HIS A 165 -21.91 -31.16 29.48
C HIS A 165 -22.17 -32.26 30.53
N ARG A 166 -23.41 -32.39 31.03
CA ARG A 166 -23.85 -33.45 31.96
C ARG A 166 -24.70 -34.52 31.26
N GLY A 167 -24.73 -34.51 29.93
CA GLY A 167 -25.47 -35.49 29.13
C GLY A 167 -26.98 -35.24 29.07
N ILE A 168 -27.46 -34.06 29.47
CA ILE A 168 -28.88 -33.71 29.49
C ILE A 168 -29.19 -32.84 28.29
N ILE A 169 -30.10 -33.30 27.43
CA ILE A 169 -30.63 -32.53 26.29
C ILE A 169 -32.03 -32.04 26.68
N HIS A 170 -32.34 -30.77 26.45
CA HIS A 170 -33.60 -30.17 26.86
C HIS A 170 -34.79 -30.69 26.05
N ARG A 171 -34.67 -30.76 24.71
CA ARG A 171 -35.66 -31.32 23.76
C ARG A 171 -36.99 -30.56 23.62
N ASP A 172 -37.19 -29.46 24.33
CA ASP A 172 -38.41 -28.64 24.27
C ASP A 172 -38.10 -27.16 24.54
N LEU A 173 -36.97 -26.67 24.04
CA LEU A 173 -36.63 -25.26 24.15
C LEU A 173 -37.61 -24.42 23.33
N LYS A 174 -38.23 -23.44 24.02
CA LYS A 174 -39.19 -22.48 23.47
C LYS A 174 -39.30 -21.29 24.43
N PRO A 175 -39.77 -20.11 23.98
CA PRO A 175 -39.81 -18.92 24.82
C PRO A 175 -40.57 -19.10 26.16
N SER A 176 -41.65 -19.88 26.18
CA SER A 176 -42.40 -20.15 27.41
C SER A 176 -41.68 -21.02 28.46
N ASN A 177 -40.57 -21.66 28.09
CA ASN A 177 -39.69 -22.38 29.01
C ASN A 177 -38.48 -21.51 29.46
N LEU A 178 -38.42 -20.25 29.04
CA LEU A 178 -37.38 -19.29 29.40
C LEU A 178 -38.02 -18.14 30.16
N ILE A 179 -37.91 -18.12 31.49
CA ILE A 179 -38.51 -17.07 32.31
C ILE A 179 -37.45 -16.05 32.70
N VAL A 180 -37.72 -14.77 32.54
CA VAL A 180 -36.92 -13.68 33.10
C VAL A 180 -37.51 -13.30 34.46
N ASP A 181 -36.74 -13.50 35.52
CA ASP A 181 -37.18 -13.20 36.87
C ASP A 181 -37.23 -11.68 37.16
N THR A 182 -37.75 -11.30 38.32
CA THR A 182 -37.83 -9.89 38.73
C THR A 182 -36.49 -9.17 38.86
N ASN A 183 -35.36 -9.89 38.85
CA ASN A 183 -34.02 -9.32 38.86
C ASN A 183 -33.41 -9.24 37.45
N GLY A 184 -34.18 -9.52 36.40
CA GLY A 184 -33.73 -9.52 35.01
C GLY A 184 -32.88 -10.75 34.64
N ARG A 185 -32.92 -11.84 35.42
CA ARG A 185 -32.15 -13.06 35.15
C ARG A 185 -33.01 -14.11 34.45
N VAL A 186 -32.46 -14.69 33.39
CA VAL A 186 -33.07 -15.84 32.70
C VAL A 186 -33.01 -17.08 33.59
N ARG A 187 -34.11 -17.84 33.62
CA ARG A 187 -34.29 -19.13 34.27
C ARG A 187 -34.88 -20.11 33.25
N VAL A 188 -34.09 -21.10 32.84
CA VAL A 188 -34.51 -22.18 31.95
C VAL A 188 -35.28 -23.22 32.75
N LEU A 189 -36.49 -23.54 32.29
CA LEU A 189 -37.43 -24.47 32.91
C LEU A 189 -37.47 -25.82 32.17
N ASP A 190 -37.97 -26.88 32.83
CA ASP A 190 -38.45 -28.09 32.17
C ASP A 190 -37.45 -28.86 31.28
N PHE A 191 -36.21 -29.06 31.75
CA PHE A 191 -35.25 -29.96 31.09
C PHE A 191 -35.79 -31.39 31.03
N GLY A 192 -36.10 -31.90 29.82
CA GLY A 192 -36.17 -33.33 29.48
C GLY A 192 -37.22 -34.22 30.15
N ILE A 193 -37.80 -33.84 31.29
CA ILE A 193 -38.61 -34.71 32.17
C ILE A 193 -39.97 -35.11 31.53
N ALA A 194 -40.45 -34.34 30.55
CA ALA A 194 -41.82 -34.43 30.04
C ALA A 194 -42.03 -35.30 28.77
N LYS A 195 -40.97 -35.82 28.12
CA LYS A 195 -41.11 -36.58 26.85
C LYS A 195 -40.72 -38.05 26.93
N SER A 196 -40.19 -38.52 28.06
CA SER A 196 -40.02 -39.95 28.33
C SER A 196 -41.36 -40.69 28.51
N THR A 197 -42.48 -39.96 28.60
CA THR A 197 -43.85 -40.46 28.64
C THR A 197 -44.44 -40.82 27.27
N HIS A 198 -43.81 -40.47 26.15
CA HIS A 198 -44.36 -40.72 24.80
C HIS A 198 -43.44 -41.54 23.89
N ALA A 199 -42.40 -42.17 24.44
CA ALA A 199 -41.44 -42.98 23.69
C ALA A 199 -41.85 -44.48 23.67
N GLY A 200 -43.09 -44.77 23.30
CA GLY A 200 -43.51 -46.09 22.84
C GLY A 200 -43.34 -46.22 21.32
N PRO A 201 -43.23 -47.44 20.74
CA PRO A 201 -43.02 -47.64 19.30
C PRO A 201 -44.16 -47.14 18.41
N ASP A 202 -45.36 -47.00 18.97
CA ASP A 202 -46.55 -46.50 18.28
C ASP A 202 -46.94 -45.14 18.87
N GLY A 203 -46.57 -44.07 18.17
CA GLY A 203 -46.87 -42.70 18.55
C GLY A 203 -48.35 -42.39 18.39
N ASP A 204 -49.11 -42.56 19.48
CA ASP A 204 -50.50 -42.11 19.51
C ASP A 204 -50.56 -40.58 19.48
N VAL A 205 -51.24 -40.10 18.44
CA VAL A 205 -51.48 -38.70 18.11
C VAL A 205 -52.31 -38.06 19.22
N THR A 206 -51.73 -37.13 19.98
CA THR A 206 -52.47 -36.32 20.96
C THR A 206 -53.46 -35.38 20.26
N GLU A 207 -54.71 -35.38 20.75
CA GLU A 207 -55.91 -34.70 20.23
C GLU A 207 -55.72 -33.25 19.73
N ALA A 208 -56.44 -32.94 18.66
CA ALA A 208 -56.41 -31.71 17.89
C ALA A 208 -56.84 -30.47 18.69
N GLY A 209 -56.09 -29.36 18.51
CA GLY A 209 -56.56 -28.01 18.86
C GLY A 209 -55.55 -27.13 19.62
N GLN A 210 -54.67 -27.70 20.44
CA GLN A 210 -53.63 -26.93 21.18
C GLN A 210 -52.19 -27.25 20.74
N ALA A 211 -52.01 -28.21 19.82
CA ALA A 211 -50.72 -28.74 19.35
C ALA A 211 -50.15 -28.05 18.09
N VAL A 212 -50.48 -26.77 17.87
CA VAL A 212 -49.90 -25.99 16.76
C VAL A 212 -48.65 -25.22 17.20
N GLY A 213 -48.57 -24.78 18.46
CA GLY A 213 -47.47 -23.94 18.96
C GLY A 213 -46.14 -24.64 19.24
N THR A 214 -46.14 -25.91 19.69
CA THR A 214 -44.91 -26.61 20.12
C THR A 214 -44.04 -27.10 18.95
N ARG A 215 -44.59 -27.26 17.74
CA ARG A 215 -43.84 -27.75 16.57
C ARG A 215 -42.84 -26.74 16.00
N ARG A 216 -43.06 -25.43 16.21
CA ARG A 216 -42.26 -24.36 15.60
C ARG A 216 -40.78 -24.40 15.99
N TYR A 217 -40.47 -24.82 17.21
CA TYR A 217 -39.11 -24.86 17.75
C TYR A 217 -38.46 -26.24 17.65
N MET A 218 -39.18 -27.26 17.15
CA MET A 218 -38.62 -28.60 17.02
C MET A 218 -37.59 -28.65 15.90
N SER A 219 -36.45 -29.28 16.17
CA SER A 219 -35.50 -29.63 15.13
C SER A 219 -36.09 -30.59 14.10
N PRO A 220 -35.59 -30.60 12.84
CA PRO A 220 -36.06 -31.50 11.80
C PRO A 220 -36.05 -32.98 12.20
N GLU A 221 -35.05 -33.42 12.96
CA GLU A 221 -34.94 -34.79 13.48
C GLU A 221 -36.01 -35.11 14.54
N GLN A 222 -36.34 -34.16 15.41
CA GLN A 222 -37.43 -34.30 16.39
C GLN A 222 -38.79 -34.34 15.70
N ALA A 223 -39.02 -33.46 14.72
CA ALA A 223 -40.29 -33.41 13.97
C ALA A 223 -40.54 -34.68 13.15
N ARG A 224 -39.47 -35.39 12.75
CA ARG A 224 -39.53 -36.66 12.01
C ARG A 224 -39.50 -37.92 12.90
N GLY A 225 -39.43 -37.76 14.23
CA GLY A 225 -39.38 -38.90 15.15
C GLY A 225 -38.10 -39.73 15.09
N ARG A 226 -36.99 -39.17 14.59
CA ARG A 226 -35.70 -39.87 14.46
C ARG A 226 -34.92 -39.80 15.77
N ALA A 227 -35.32 -40.63 16.74
CA ALA A 227 -34.77 -40.61 18.09
C ALA A 227 -33.24 -40.80 18.14
N GLU A 228 -32.68 -41.53 17.18
CA GLU A 228 -31.25 -41.83 17.04
C GLU A 228 -30.39 -40.61 16.66
N LEU A 229 -31.00 -39.56 16.11
CA LEU A 229 -30.31 -38.33 15.67
C LEU A 229 -30.45 -37.18 16.67
N ILE A 230 -31.20 -37.36 17.77
CA ILE A 230 -31.43 -36.30 18.76
C ILE A 230 -30.23 -36.19 19.70
N ASP A 231 -29.49 -35.09 19.58
CA ASP A 231 -28.37 -34.74 20.45
C ASP A 231 -28.39 -33.25 20.87
N ALA A 232 -27.30 -32.74 21.44
CA ALA A 232 -27.15 -31.33 21.83
C ALA A 232 -27.44 -30.34 20.68
N ARG A 233 -27.18 -30.74 19.44
CA ARG A 233 -27.40 -29.92 18.23
C ARG A 233 -28.88 -29.78 17.88
N SER A 234 -29.75 -30.62 18.44
CA SER A 234 -31.21 -30.43 18.37
C SER A 234 -31.64 -29.20 19.18
N ASP A 235 -31.07 -29.00 20.37
CA ASP A 235 -31.33 -27.81 21.18
C ASP A 235 -30.72 -26.54 20.54
N VAL A 236 -29.55 -26.66 19.89
CA VAL A 236 -28.96 -25.55 19.11
C VAL A 236 -29.90 -25.07 18.01
N TYR A 237 -30.60 -25.99 17.32
CA TYR A 237 -31.61 -25.61 16.33
C TYR A 237 -32.74 -24.80 16.97
N SER A 238 -33.29 -25.29 18.10
CA SER A 238 -34.35 -24.59 18.83
C SER A 238 -33.90 -23.20 19.29
N LEU A 239 -32.67 -23.07 19.80
CA LEU A 239 -32.06 -21.78 20.13
C LEU A 239 -31.93 -20.86 18.92
N GLY A 240 -31.57 -21.39 17.75
CA GLY A 240 -31.53 -20.63 16.50
C GLY A 240 -32.91 -20.08 16.08
N VAL A 241 -33.98 -20.84 16.28
CA VAL A 241 -35.36 -20.38 16.04
C VAL A 241 -35.75 -19.28 17.04
N ILE A 242 -35.40 -19.44 18.31
CA ILE A 242 -35.63 -18.43 19.36
C ILE A 242 -34.87 -17.14 19.03
N LEU A 243 -33.61 -17.24 18.61
CA LEU A 243 -32.78 -16.09 18.22
C LEU A 243 -33.41 -15.30 17.05
N GLU A 244 -33.88 -16.01 16.02
CA GLU A 244 -34.56 -15.39 14.87
C GLU A 244 -35.80 -14.61 15.30
N GLU A 245 -36.62 -15.20 16.17
CA GLU A 245 -37.85 -14.59 16.67
C GLU A 245 -37.55 -13.35 17.49
N LEU A 246 -36.63 -13.44 18.46
CA LEU A 246 -36.24 -12.31 19.30
C LEU A 246 -35.63 -11.16 18.47
N ALA A 247 -34.79 -11.48 17.49
CA ALA A 247 -34.19 -10.46 16.62
C ALA A 247 -35.22 -9.80 15.68
N SER A 248 -36.17 -10.58 15.14
CA SER A 248 -37.23 -10.06 14.28
C SER A 248 -38.14 -9.07 15.02
N GLU A 249 -38.43 -9.34 16.30
CA GLU A 249 -39.22 -8.44 17.14
C GLU A 249 -38.53 -7.10 17.45
N ARG A 250 -37.22 -6.96 17.22
CA ARG A 250 -36.42 -5.74 17.52
C ARG A 250 -36.07 -4.89 16.31
N GLY A 251 -36.68 -5.14 15.14
CA GLY A 251 -36.47 -4.33 13.94
C GLY A 251 -35.61 -4.97 12.86
N GLY A 252 -35.30 -6.27 12.99
CA GLY A 252 -34.81 -7.09 11.89
C GLY A 252 -33.47 -7.78 12.16
N VAL A 253 -33.22 -8.78 11.33
CA VAL A 253 -31.99 -9.57 11.32
C VAL A 253 -31.11 -9.02 10.20
N ASP A 254 -30.00 -8.36 10.55
CA ASP A 254 -29.02 -7.97 9.54
C ASP A 254 -28.28 -9.20 8.96
N ASP A 255 -27.50 -9.01 7.90
CA ASP A 255 -26.83 -10.11 7.19
C ASP A 255 -25.96 -10.99 8.12
N ASP A 256 -25.34 -10.40 9.14
CA ASP A 256 -24.41 -11.11 10.02
C ASP A 256 -25.19 -11.95 11.05
N LEU A 257 -26.22 -11.38 11.67
CA LEU A 257 -27.11 -12.11 12.57
C LEU A 257 -27.93 -13.17 11.83
N ALA A 258 -28.27 -12.92 10.55
CA ALA A 258 -28.97 -13.87 9.70
C ALA A 258 -28.09 -15.07 9.37
N ALA A 259 -26.78 -14.84 9.16
CA ALA A 259 -25.82 -15.91 8.99
C ALA A 259 -25.71 -16.78 10.24
N ILE A 260 -25.66 -16.18 11.44
CA ILE A 260 -25.65 -16.91 12.72
C ILE A 260 -26.91 -17.77 12.86
N VAL A 261 -28.09 -17.17 12.64
CA VAL A 261 -29.40 -17.86 12.70
C VAL A 261 -29.46 -19.02 11.71
N GLN A 262 -29.02 -18.80 10.47
CA GLN A 262 -29.05 -19.82 9.43
C GLN A 262 -28.09 -20.99 9.74
N TYR A 263 -26.91 -20.69 10.30
CA TYR A 263 -25.95 -21.70 10.71
C TYR A 263 -26.51 -22.54 11.87
N ALA A 264 -27.10 -21.90 12.90
CA ALA A 264 -27.76 -22.62 14.00
C ALA A 264 -28.92 -23.50 13.52
N ARG A 265 -29.66 -23.06 12.50
CA ARG A 265 -30.86 -23.73 11.96
C ARG A 265 -30.57 -24.61 10.74
N HIS A 266 -29.31 -25.01 10.51
CA HIS A 266 -28.99 -25.88 9.39
C HIS A 266 -29.80 -27.19 9.44
N PRO A 267 -30.37 -27.70 8.32
CA PRO A 267 -31.22 -28.88 8.36
C PRO A 267 -30.52 -30.14 8.89
N SER A 268 -29.25 -30.35 8.53
CA SER A 268 -28.42 -31.43 9.10
C SER A 268 -27.76 -31.00 10.41
N PRO A 269 -27.73 -31.84 11.45
CA PRO A 269 -27.00 -31.56 12.69
C PRO A 269 -25.52 -31.23 12.47
N GLU A 270 -24.86 -31.86 11.49
CA GLU A 270 -23.43 -31.66 11.18
C GLU A 270 -23.12 -30.26 10.65
N GLY A 271 -24.12 -29.57 10.09
CA GLY A 271 -23.97 -28.20 9.58
C GLY A 271 -24.34 -27.11 10.60
N ARG A 272 -24.63 -27.49 11.85
CA ARG A 272 -24.95 -26.55 12.95
C ARG A 272 -23.73 -26.31 13.82
N TYR A 273 -23.83 -25.32 14.72
CA TYR A 273 -22.88 -25.22 15.84
C TYR A 273 -22.87 -26.53 16.63
N ALA A 274 -21.67 -27.02 16.94
CA ALA A 274 -21.50 -28.28 17.69
C ALA A 274 -22.03 -28.18 19.13
N THR A 275 -22.03 -26.98 19.72
CA THR A 275 -22.47 -26.73 21.10
C THR A 275 -23.26 -25.41 21.21
N ALA A 276 -24.04 -25.28 22.28
CA ALA A 276 -24.73 -24.02 22.59
C ALA A 276 -23.74 -22.89 22.91
N ARG A 277 -22.57 -23.20 23.51
CA ARG A 277 -21.49 -22.22 23.69
C ARG A 277 -20.95 -21.67 22.37
N ALA A 278 -20.78 -22.49 21.33
CA ALA A 278 -20.28 -22.00 20.05
C ALA A 278 -21.24 -21.01 19.39
N LEU A 279 -22.56 -21.24 19.51
CA LEU A 279 -23.59 -20.27 19.10
C LEU A 279 -23.49 -18.98 19.94
N ARG A 280 -23.34 -19.10 21.26
CA ARG A 280 -23.17 -17.96 22.17
C ARG A 280 -21.98 -17.08 21.80
N ASP A 281 -20.84 -17.70 21.51
CA ASP A 281 -19.61 -16.98 21.17
C ASP A 281 -19.76 -16.17 19.88
N ASP A 282 -20.45 -16.70 18.86
CA ASP A 282 -20.74 -15.97 17.63
C ASP A 282 -21.73 -14.81 17.84
N VAL A 283 -22.71 -14.97 18.73
CA VAL A 283 -23.60 -13.87 19.15
C VAL A 283 -22.83 -12.79 19.92
N ALA A 284 -21.90 -13.18 20.79
CA ALA A 284 -21.05 -12.23 21.52
C ALA A 284 -20.11 -11.45 20.59
N LEU A 285 -19.53 -12.11 19.58
CA LEU A 285 -18.74 -11.46 18.53
C LEU A 285 -19.57 -10.45 17.75
N TYR A 286 -20.81 -10.81 17.40
CA TYR A 286 -21.75 -9.90 16.74
C TYR A 286 -22.02 -8.64 17.58
N ARG A 287 -22.31 -8.78 18.88
CA ARG A 287 -22.53 -7.64 19.80
C ARG A 287 -21.31 -6.73 19.93
N GLN A 288 -20.11 -7.31 19.94
CA GLN A 288 -18.85 -6.56 19.96
C GLN A 288 -18.51 -5.89 18.62
N GLY A 289 -19.30 -6.14 17.57
CA GLY A 289 -19.07 -5.64 16.23
C GLY A 289 -17.90 -6.33 15.51
N GLU A 290 -17.49 -7.51 15.97
CA GLU A 290 -16.56 -8.39 15.28
C GLU A 290 -17.28 -9.24 14.24
N SER A 291 -16.54 -9.98 13.41
CA SER A 291 -17.14 -10.86 12.39
C SER A 291 -17.38 -12.26 12.97
N PRO A 292 -18.64 -12.74 13.03
CA PRO A 292 -18.97 -14.10 13.46
C PRO A 292 -18.25 -15.19 12.65
N ARG A 293 -17.94 -16.32 13.28
CA ARG A 293 -17.30 -17.47 12.62
C ARG A 293 -18.19 -18.07 11.53
N ALA A 294 -19.51 -18.06 11.71
CA ALA A 294 -20.49 -18.48 10.70
C ALA A 294 -20.33 -17.79 9.33
N LEU A 295 -19.72 -16.60 9.28
CA LEU A 295 -19.41 -15.89 8.03
C LEU A 295 -18.07 -16.29 7.42
N THR A 296 -17.13 -16.74 8.25
CA THR A 296 -15.74 -17.06 7.86
C THR A 296 -15.68 -18.38 7.08
N GLU A 297 -16.52 -19.35 7.44
CA GLU A 297 -16.59 -20.64 6.74
C GLU A 297 -17.33 -20.56 5.39
N ARG A 298 -18.05 -19.46 5.12
CA ARG A 298 -19.03 -19.41 4.02
C ARG A 298 -18.65 -18.50 2.84
N SER A 299 -17.70 -17.57 3.00
CA SER A 299 -17.42 -16.61 1.93
C SER A 299 -16.02 -16.00 1.99
N GLY A 300 -15.22 -16.25 0.94
CA GLY A 300 -13.88 -15.68 0.69
C GLY A 300 -13.84 -14.16 0.44
N GLY A 301 -14.81 -13.39 0.96
CA GLY A 301 -14.93 -11.93 0.80
C GLY A 301 -14.80 -11.13 2.11
N SER A 302 -14.18 -11.71 3.15
CA SER A 302 -14.07 -11.13 4.50
C SER A 302 -13.34 -9.76 4.51
N THR A 303 -12.22 -9.64 3.79
CA THR A 303 -11.36 -8.45 3.80
C THR A 303 -12.06 -7.20 3.29
N ARG A 304 -12.86 -7.29 2.22
CA ARG A 304 -13.50 -6.11 1.61
C ARG A 304 -14.61 -5.52 2.50
N ARG A 305 -15.34 -6.37 3.22
CA ARG A 305 -16.38 -5.95 4.17
C ARG A 305 -15.78 -5.44 5.48
N TRP A 306 -14.71 -6.07 5.96
CA TRP A 306 -13.94 -5.59 7.11
C TRP A 306 -13.36 -4.19 6.87
N VAL A 307 -12.73 -3.95 5.71
CA VAL A 307 -12.22 -2.62 5.34
C VAL A 307 -13.34 -1.58 5.32
N ARG A 308 -14.52 -1.92 4.79
CA ARG A 308 -15.68 -1.01 4.76
C ARG A 308 -16.14 -0.61 6.17
N ARG A 309 -16.27 -1.57 7.09
CA ARG A 309 -16.71 -1.30 8.48
C ARG A 309 -15.65 -0.60 9.31
N TRP A 310 -14.37 -0.95 9.13
CA TRP A 310 -13.27 -0.19 9.73
C TRP A 310 -13.30 1.27 9.28
N ALA A 311 -13.57 1.51 8.00
CA ALA A 311 -13.68 2.84 7.43
C ALA A 311 -14.91 3.63 7.92
N GLU A 312 -16.04 2.96 8.13
CA GLU A 312 -17.28 3.52 8.70
C GLU A 312 -17.11 3.88 10.19
N ARG A 313 -16.37 3.09 10.98
CA ARG A 313 -16.12 3.35 12.42
C ARG A 313 -15.06 4.42 12.68
N HIS A 314 -14.01 4.46 11.86
CA HIS A 314 -12.90 5.40 12.02
C HIS A 314 -12.96 6.52 10.97
N THR A 315 -14.07 7.27 10.92
CA THR A 315 -14.31 8.27 9.86
C THR A 315 -13.18 9.28 9.67
N VAL A 316 -12.45 9.66 10.72
CA VAL A 316 -11.30 10.58 10.60
C VAL A 316 -10.05 9.85 10.06
N ALA A 317 -9.76 8.63 10.55
CA ALA A 317 -8.58 7.88 10.13
C ALA A 317 -8.73 7.31 8.71
N SER A 318 -9.91 6.83 8.34
CA SER A 318 -10.20 6.32 7.00
C SER A 318 -10.17 7.42 5.94
N ARG A 319 -10.64 8.63 6.30
CA ARG A 319 -10.46 9.83 5.46
C ARG A 319 -9.00 10.23 5.33
N GLY A 320 -8.20 10.12 6.41
CA GLY A 320 -6.75 10.34 6.37
C GLY A 320 -6.04 9.39 5.40
N VAL A 321 -6.37 8.09 5.44
CA VAL A 321 -5.79 7.09 4.53
C VAL A 321 -6.13 7.36 3.07
N ILE A 322 -7.38 7.74 2.77
CA ILE A 322 -7.80 8.07 1.40
C ILE A 322 -7.09 9.34 0.90
N VAL A 323 -6.96 10.37 1.72
CA VAL A 323 -6.22 11.59 1.36
C VAL A 323 -4.75 11.25 1.08
N VAL A 324 -4.11 10.45 1.94
CA VAL A 324 -2.72 10.01 1.71
C VAL A 324 -2.61 9.22 0.41
N ALA A 325 -3.52 8.29 0.14
CA ALA A 325 -3.51 7.51 -1.10
C ALA A 325 -3.71 8.37 -2.35
N VAL A 326 -4.65 9.33 -2.32
CA VAL A 326 -4.89 10.28 -3.42
C VAL A 326 -3.69 11.20 -3.62
N VAL A 327 -3.09 11.73 -2.55
CA VAL A 327 -1.86 12.52 -2.61
C VAL A 327 -0.76 11.70 -3.29
N LEU A 328 -0.55 10.44 -2.88
CA LEU A 328 0.47 9.58 -3.46
C LEU A 328 0.21 9.27 -4.93
N ILE A 329 -1.04 9.00 -5.33
CA ILE A 329 -1.40 8.71 -6.73
C ILE A 329 -1.24 9.96 -7.59
N VAL A 330 -1.82 11.09 -7.17
CA VAL A 330 -1.73 12.38 -7.88
C VAL A 330 -0.28 12.85 -7.94
N TRP A 331 0.51 12.63 -6.89
CA TRP A 331 1.94 12.88 -6.90
C TRP A 331 2.63 12.00 -7.93
N THR A 332 2.42 10.68 -7.90
CA THR A 332 3.12 9.75 -8.79
C THR A 332 2.79 10.06 -10.26
N VAL A 333 1.51 10.28 -10.57
CA VAL A 333 1.04 10.63 -11.91
C VAL A 333 1.48 12.04 -12.28
N GLY A 334 1.28 13.03 -11.41
CA GLY A 334 1.61 14.43 -11.63
C GLY A 334 3.11 14.66 -11.76
N ALA A 335 3.93 13.99 -10.95
CA ALA A 335 5.38 13.96 -11.11
C ALA A 335 5.73 13.35 -12.46
N THR A 336 5.17 12.19 -12.82
CA THR A 336 5.45 11.58 -14.13
C THR A 336 5.07 12.51 -15.29
N VAL A 337 3.90 13.14 -15.24
CA VAL A 337 3.44 14.07 -16.28
C VAL A 337 4.29 15.34 -16.32
N ILE A 338 4.57 15.97 -15.18
CA ILE A 338 5.33 17.22 -15.12
C ILE A 338 6.80 16.98 -15.50
N TYR A 339 7.45 15.96 -14.95
CA TYR A 339 8.85 15.65 -15.21
C TYR A 339 9.08 15.14 -16.65
N ARG A 340 8.14 14.37 -17.21
CA ARG A 340 8.35 13.69 -18.51
C ARG A 340 7.64 14.35 -19.69
N TRP A 341 6.52 15.04 -19.47
CA TRP A 341 5.64 15.49 -20.56
C TRP A 341 5.40 17.01 -20.62
N THR A 342 5.93 17.79 -19.66
CA THR A 342 5.77 19.25 -19.68
C THR A 342 7.10 19.99 -19.76
N PRO A 343 7.16 21.15 -20.45
CA PRO A 343 8.37 21.98 -20.48
C PRO A 343 8.66 22.66 -19.13
N LEU A 344 7.77 22.54 -18.14
CA LEU A 344 7.91 23.12 -16.81
C LEU A 344 9.13 22.58 -16.06
N ASN A 345 9.44 21.30 -16.22
CA ASN A 345 10.63 20.74 -15.59
C ASN A 345 11.92 21.33 -16.17
N ALA A 346 12.07 21.29 -17.50
CA ALA A 346 13.21 21.92 -18.17
C ALA A 346 13.30 23.44 -17.91
N TRP A 347 12.17 24.13 -17.76
CA TRP A 347 12.15 25.53 -17.32
C TRP A 347 12.66 25.71 -15.89
N TYR A 348 12.18 24.91 -14.95
CA TYR A 348 12.59 24.96 -13.54
C TYR A 348 14.08 24.67 -13.39
N GLU A 349 14.57 23.63 -14.06
CA GLU A 349 15.98 23.26 -14.03
C GLU A 349 16.86 24.40 -14.52
N ARG A 350 16.50 25.01 -15.66
CA ARG A 350 17.18 26.21 -16.17
C ARG A 350 17.12 27.36 -15.18
N TRP A 351 15.97 27.63 -14.58
CA TRP A 351 15.82 28.74 -13.65
C TRP A 351 16.68 28.56 -12.40
N VAL A 352 16.71 27.36 -11.81
CA VAL A 352 17.55 27.09 -10.63
C VAL A 352 19.03 27.14 -10.97
N THR A 353 19.45 26.54 -12.07
CA THR A 353 20.87 26.50 -12.47
C THR A 353 21.39 27.85 -12.94
N THR A 354 20.55 28.72 -13.53
CA THR A 354 20.99 30.02 -14.06
C THR A 354 20.69 31.22 -13.15
N LYS A 355 19.62 31.19 -12.33
CA LYS A 355 19.16 32.36 -11.53
C LYS A 355 19.26 32.17 -10.03
N VAL A 356 18.98 30.98 -9.51
CA VAL A 356 18.97 30.70 -8.05
C VAL A 356 20.34 30.29 -7.53
N THR A 357 21.14 29.67 -8.39
CA THR A 357 22.53 29.31 -8.10
C THR A 357 23.43 30.32 -8.81
N PRO A 358 23.56 31.56 -8.30
CA PRO A 358 24.49 32.49 -8.91
C PRO A 358 25.88 31.85 -8.87
N SER A 359 26.54 31.86 -10.02
CA SER A 359 27.88 31.34 -10.28
C SER A 359 28.94 31.82 -9.27
N THR A 360 28.65 32.87 -8.49
CA THR A 360 29.46 33.44 -7.41
C THR A 360 29.54 32.60 -6.14
N ARG A 361 28.80 31.49 -6.01
CA ARG A 361 28.89 30.54 -4.87
C ARG A 361 29.43 29.15 -5.25
N LEU A 362 29.80 28.94 -6.51
CA LEU A 362 30.46 27.70 -6.91
C LEU A 362 31.93 27.78 -6.47
N PRO A 363 32.48 26.69 -5.91
CA PRO A 363 33.91 26.64 -5.65
C PRO A 363 34.69 26.88 -6.96
N PRO A 364 35.90 27.47 -6.89
CA PRO A 364 36.73 27.68 -8.07
C PRO A 364 37.04 26.34 -8.77
N LEU A 365 37.33 26.37 -10.07
CA LEU A 365 37.96 25.24 -10.78
C LEU A 365 39.32 24.98 -10.14
N SER A 366 39.33 24.12 -9.13
CA SER A 366 40.45 23.95 -8.21
C SER A 366 41.33 22.79 -8.64
N SER A 367 40.73 21.81 -9.32
CA SER A 367 41.39 20.60 -9.82
C SER A 367 41.71 20.68 -11.31
N VAL A 368 41.34 21.76 -12.00
CA VAL A 368 41.51 21.92 -13.45
C VAL A 368 42.14 23.26 -13.78
N ALA A 369 43.03 23.26 -14.77
CA ALA A 369 43.53 24.46 -15.44
C ALA A 369 43.33 24.31 -16.95
N ILE A 370 43.14 25.42 -17.65
CA ILE A 370 42.88 25.42 -19.09
C ILE A 370 44.05 26.13 -19.78
N VAL A 371 44.60 25.52 -20.82
CA VAL A 371 45.58 26.14 -21.70
C VAL A 371 44.90 26.42 -23.04
N ALA A 372 44.74 27.70 -23.36
CA ALA A 372 43.91 28.13 -24.47
C ALA A 372 44.75 28.74 -25.60
N ILE A 373 44.55 28.24 -26.81
CA ILE A 373 45.06 28.87 -28.03
C ILE A 373 44.05 29.94 -28.43
N THR A 374 44.48 31.19 -28.59
CA THR A 374 43.60 32.30 -28.94
C THR A 374 43.93 32.86 -30.32
N ASP A 375 43.10 33.77 -30.81
CA ASP A 375 43.40 34.51 -32.04
C ASP A 375 44.72 35.27 -31.96
N GLN A 376 45.16 35.63 -30.74
CA GLN A 376 46.38 36.39 -30.51
C GLN A 376 47.62 35.52 -30.26
N THR A 377 47.48 34.19 -30.12
CA THR A 377 48.62 33.31 -29.88
C THR A 377 49.59 33.35 -31.06
N PRO A 378 50.86 33.76 -30.86
CA PRO A 378 51.81 33.96 -31.97
C PRO A 378 52.50 32.64 -32.34
N ILE A 379 51.82 31.82 -33.14
CA ILE A 379 52.21 30.44 -33.46
C ILE A 379 53.63 30.35 -34.05
N GLU A 380 53.95 31.14 -35.07
CA GLU A 380 55.25 31.10 -35.74
C GLU A 380 56.39 31.60 -34.83
N GLU A 381 56.13 32.60 -34.00
CA GLU A 381 57.10 33.13 -33.03
C GLU A 381 57.42 32.08 -31.97
N LEU A 382 56.40 31.45 -31.37
CA LEU A 382 56.57 30.39 -30.39
C LEU A 382 57.31 29.18 -30.96
N ALA A 383 57.05 28.85 -32.24
CA ALA A 383 57.78 27.80 -32.93
C ALA A 383 59.26 28.16 -33.09
N ALA A 384 59.57 29.39 -33.52
CA ALA A 384 60.94 29.87 -33.66
C ALA A 384 61.69 29.90 -32.31
N GLU A 385 61.06 30.42 -31.25
CA GLU A 385 61.58 30.42 -29.87
C GLU A 385 61.84 28.98 -29.36
N SER A 386 61.03 28.03 -29.80
CA SER A 386 61.14 26.61 -29.46
C SER A 386 62.12 25.83 -30.33
N GLY A 387 62.78 26.47 -31.30
CA GLY A 387 63.69 25.82 -32.25
C GLY A 387 63.00 24.91 -33.27
N LEU A 388 61.71 25.12 -33.52
CA LEU A 388 60.90 24.33 -34.45
C LEU A 388 60.81 25.03 -35.81
N ALA A 389 61.21 24.33 -36.87
CA ALA A 389 61.05 24.79 -38.24
C ALA A 389 59.73 24.27 -38.86
N GLY A 390 59.18 25.01 -39.82
CA GLY A 390 58.05 24.56 -40.64
C GLY A 390 56.67 24.65 -40.00
N VAL A 391 56.54 25.24 -38.82
CA VAL A 391 55.23 25.48 -38.19
C VAL A 391 54.62 26.77 -38.76
N ARG A 392 53.39 26.69 -39.29
CA ARG A 392 52.68 27.82 -39.90
C ARG A 392 51.27 27.93 -39.34
N ARG A 393 50.80 29.14 -39.05
CA ARG A 393 49.43 29.40 -38.56
C ARG A 393 48.36 28.92 -39.54
N SER A 394 48.60 29.03 -40.84
CA SER A 394 47.67 28.58 -41.89
C SER A 394 47.62 27.05 -42.06
N GLU A 395 48.58 26.31 -41.49
CA GLU A 395 48.70 24.86 -41.63
C GLU A 395 48.52 24.18 -40.28
N LEU A 396 47.26 23.92 -39.91
CA LEU A 396 46.90 23.44 -38.57
C LEU A 396 47.59 22.13 -38.18
N PHE A 397 47.86 21.22 -39.13
CA PHE A 397 48.56 19.96 -38.83
C PHE A 397 50.01 20.21 -38.35
N SER A 398 50.67 21.25 -38.84
CA SER A 398 52.03 21.60 -38.41
C SER A 398 52.11 21.99 -36.93
N TRP A 399 50.97 22.35 -36.30
CA TRP A 399 50.92 22.74 -34.89
C TRP A 399 51.15 21.55 -33.95
N ARG A 400 51.01 20.31 -34.43
CA ARG A 400 51.37 19.08 -33.69
C ARG A 400 52.81 19.16 -33.15
N ARG A 401 53.72 19.79 -33.88
CA ARG A 401 55.10 20.06 -33.42
C ARG A 401 55.14 20.94 -32.18
N LEU A 402 54.41 22.05 -32.24
CA LEU A 402 54.33 23.00 -31.13
C LEU A 402 53.59 22.40 -29.92
N HIS A 403 52.58 21.56 -30.16
CA HIS A 403 51.88 20.80 -29.13
C HIS A 403 52.80 19.80 -28.41
N GLY A 404 53.65 19.08 -29.16
CA GLY A 404 54.68 18.23 -28.58
C GLY A 404 55.60 18.99 -27.63
N ARG A 405 56.05 20.18 -28.05
CA ARG A 405 56.88 21.04 -27.21
C ARG A 405 56.16 21.61 -26.00
N LEU A 406 54.88 21.98 -26.14
CA LEU A 406 54.02 22.37 -25.01
C LEU A 406 53.97 21.27 -23.95
N MET A 407 53.71 20.03 -24.37
CA MET A 407 53.63 18.89 -23.45
C MET A 407 54.96 18.64 -22.72
N SER A 408 56.09 18.81 -23.41
CA SER A 408 57.41 18.77 -22.77
C SER A 408 57.56 19.82 -21.67
N ARG A 409 57.04 21.04 -21.87
CA ARG A 409 57.02 22.09 -20.82
C ARG A 409 56.07 21.73 -19.68
N LEU A 410 54.89 21.18 -20.00
CA LEU A 410 53.93 20.75 -18.98
C LEU A 410 54.44 19.59 -18.11
N ALA A 411 55.33 18.74 -18.61
CA ALA A 411 55.98 17.69 -17.83
C ALA A 411 56.79 18.24 -16.64
N GLU A 412 57.23 19.51 -16.71
CA GLU A 412 57.93 20.18 -15.61
C GLU A 412 56.98 20.73 -14.53
N SER A 413 55.67 20.75 -14.79
CA SER A 413 54.69 21.50 -14.00
C SER A 413 54.03 20.70 -12.87
N GLY A 414 54.15 19.37 -12.84
CA GLY A 414 53.49 18.54 -11.83
C GLY A 414 51.96 18.41 -12.02
N CYS A 415 51.46 18.63 -13.23
CA CYS A 415 50.07 18.31 -13.57
C CYS A 415 49.78 16.82 -13.43
N ARG A 416 48.51 16.45 -13.21
CA ARG A 416 48.10 15.04 -13.00
C ARG A 416 47.68 14.32 -14.28
N CYS A 417 47.16 15.07 -15.24
CA CYS A 417 46.62 14.54 -16.49
C CYS A 417 46.57 15.70 -17.49
N VAL A 418 46.76 15.40 -18.77
CA VAL A 418 46.50 16.35 -19.86
C VAL A 418 45.31 15.84 -20.67
N ALA A 419 44.22 16.62 -20.68
CA ALA A 419 43.04 16.36 -21.50
C ALA A 419 43.10 17.28 -22.73
N TRP A 420 43.14 16.68 -23.90
CA TRP A 420 43.36 17.38 -25.16
C TRP A 420 42.04 17.55 -25.92
N ASP A 421 41.46 18.74 -25.85
CA ASP A 421 40.16 19.08 -26.47
C ASP A 421 40.35 19.57 -27.93
N ILE A 422 41.25 18.92 -28.67
CA ILE A 422 41.52 19.18 -30.09
C ILE A 422 41.68 17.81 -30.77
N ALA A 423 40.89 17.58 -31.82
CA ALA A 423 40.91 16.30 -32.52
C ALA A 423 42.05 16.21 -33.55
N PHE A 424 42.64 15.02 -33.66
CA PHE A 424 43.69 14.70 -34.63
C PHE A 424 43.25 13.58 -35.58
N PRO A 425 42.37 13.85 -36.57
CA PRO A 425 41.60 12.79 -37.25
C PRO A 425 42.41 11.88 -38.18
N SER A 426 43.57 12.32 -38.67
CA SER A 426 44.39 11.58 -39.63
C SER A 426 45.88 11.61 -39.24
N PRO A 427 46.65 10.58 -39.57
CA PRO A 427 48.11 10.59 -39.43
C PRO A 427 48.75 11.65 -40.29
N THR A 428 49.82 12.27 -39.78
CA THR A 428 50.64 13.25 -40.52
C THR A 428 52.12 13.06 -40.21
N GLU A 429 52.98 13.70 -41.00
CA GLU A 429 54.43 13.72 -40.74
C GLU A 429 54.81 14.43 -39.43
N TYR A 430 53.90 15.20 -38.83
CA TYR A 430 54.12 15.95 -37.60
C TYR A 430 53.75 15.17 -36.32
N ASP A 431 53.29 13.92 -36.47
CA ASP A 431 52.79 13.11 -35.36
C ASP A 431 53.90 12.68 -34.42
N GLU A 432 55.09 12.44 -34.96
CA GLU A 432 56.27 12.06 -34.19
C GLU A 432 56.62 13.13 -33.15
N ASP A 433 56.54 14.42 -33.51
CA ASP A 433 56.78 15.51 -32.57
C ASP A 433 55.71 15.57 -31.48
N PHE A 434 54.44 15.32 -31.81
CA PHE A 434 53.36 15.24 -30.83
C PHE A 434 53.58 14.07 -29.87
N VAL A 435 53.88 12.88 -30.40
CA VAL A 435 54.16 11.67 -29.62
C VAL A 435 55.35 11.87 -28.69
N ALA A 436 56.44 12.50 -29.14
CA ALA A 436 57.57 12.82 -28.28
C ALA A 436 57.17 13.68 -27.07
N GLY A 437 56.20 14.59 -27.23
CA GLY A 437 55.62 15.34 -26.11
C GLY A 437 54.76 14.50 -25.17
N VAL A 438 53.98 13.56 -25.72
CA VAL A 438 53.21 12.57 -24.92
C VAL A 438 54.16 11.71 -24.09
N GLU A 439 55.23 11.19 -24.70
CA GLU A 439 56.25 10.38 -24.02
C GLU A 439 56.96 11.17 -22.92
N ALA A 440 57.22 12.47 -23.14
CA ALA A 440 57.78 13.34 -22.12
C ALA A 440 56.87 13.44 -20.87
N LEU A 441 55.55 13.57 -21.04
CA LEU A 441 54.58 13.55 -19.95
C LEU A 441 54.50 12.16 -19.28
N GLN A 442 54.47 11.09 -20.07
CA GLN A 442 54.41 9.72 -19.54
C GLN A 442 55.67 9.35 -18.75
N SER A 443 56.83 9.87 -19.12
CA SER A 443 58.10 9.66 -18.40
C SER A 443 58.06 10.19 -16.95
N VAL A 444 57.17 11.14 -16.66
CA VAL A 444 56.92 11.68 -15.33
C VAL A 444 55.59 11.20 -14.73
N GLY A 445 54.98 10.15 -15.32
CA GLY A 445 53.76 9.52 -14.82
C GLY A 445 52.47 10.28 -15.13
N VAL A 446 52.48 11.16 -16.13
CA VAL A 446 51.31 11.95 -16.55
C VAL A 446 50.73 11.39 -17.84
N ASP A 447 49.49 10.92 -17.78
CA ASP A 447 48.78 10.42 -18.95
C ASP A 447 48.15 11.55 -19.79
N VAL A 448 48.05 11.30 -21.10
CA VAL A 448 47.37 12.17 -22.07
C VAL A 448 46.10 11.48 -22.57
N VAL A 449 44.98 12.22 -22.53
CA VAL A 449 43.69 11.81 -23.11
C VAL A 449 43.36 12.72 -24.27
N VAL A 450 43.20 12.18 -25.47
CA VAL A 450 42.85 12.94 -26.67
C VAL A 450 41.37 12.86 -26.98
N GLY A 451 40.78 14.02 -27.25
CA GLY A 451 39.39 14.16 -27.64
C GLY A 451 39.13 13.74 -29.09
N VAL A 452 38.05 12.99 -29.31
CA VAL A 452 37.50 12.71 -30.65
C VAL A 452 36.16 13.40 -30.85
N ARG A 453 35.85 13.82 -32.09
CA ARG A 453 34.64 14.61 -32.38
C ARG A 453 33.34 13.80 -32.40
N ALA A 454 33.42 12.48 -32.52
CA ALA A 454 32.28 11.60 -32.60
C ALA A 454 32.55 10.28 -31.89
N TRP A 455 31.50 9.69 -31.34
CA TRP A 455 31.51 8.36 -30.75
C TRP A 455 31.79 7.30 -31.82
N TRP A 456 32.75 6.42 -31.56
CA TRP A 456 33.16 5.39 -32.51
C TRP A 456 32.92 3.99 -31.92
N PHE A 457 31.88 3.31 -32.38
CA PHE A 457 31.43 2.01 -31.85
C PHE A 457 31.96 0.79 -32.61
N GLY A 458 33.12 0.89 -33.26
CA GLY A 458 33.77 -0.28 -33.91
C GLY A 458 33.23 -0.71 -35.28
N GLY A 459 32.83 0.24 -36.14
CA GLY A 459 32.45 -0.06 -37.55
C GLY A 459 33.65 -0.28 -38.49
N GLU A 460 33.42 -0.35 -39.81
CA GLU A 460 34.52 -0.37 -40.81
C GLU A 460 35.37 0.92 -40.71
N GLY A 461 36.59 0.81 -40.20
CA GLY A 461 37.56 1.91 -40.11
C GLY A 461 38.34 1.97 -38.79
N VAL A 462 39.35 2.83 -38.74
CA VAL A 462 40.11 3.19 -37.52
C VAL A 462 39.28 4.22 -36.72
N PRO A 463 39.37 4.29 -35.38
CA PRO A 463 38.88 5.43 -34.61
C PRO A 463 39.25 6.77 -35.30
N PRO A 464 38.44 7.84 -35.20
CA PRO A 464 38.69 9.11 -35.88
C PRO A 464 39.78 9.94 -35.19
N ILE A 465 40.93 9.29 -34.97
CA ILE A 465 42.18 9.79 -34.43
C ILE A 465 43.32 9.16 -35.23
N SER A 466 44.42 9.89 -35.40
CA SER A 466 45.63 9.40 -36.03
C SER A 466 46.05 8.08 -35.38
N SER A 467 46.27 7.05 -36.21
CA SER A 467 46.76 5.75 -35.75
C SER A 467 48.08 5.88 -35.00
N THR A 468 48.98 6.76 -35.46
CA THR A 468 50.27 7.01 -34.81
C THR A 468 50.09 7.59 -33.39
N ILE A 469 49.17 8.53 -33.23
CA ILE A 469 48.89 9.13 -31.92
C ILE A 469 48.13 8.14 -31.03
N ALA A 470 47.15 7.41 -31.58
CA ALA A 470 46.27 6.51 -30.84
C ALA A 470 47.01 5.37 -30.13
N GLU A 471 48.18 4.96 -30.62
CA GLU A 471 49.05 3.97 -29.96
C GLU A 471 49.65 4.47 -28.64
N HIS A 472 49.74 5.79 -28.46
CA HIS A 472 50.46 6.43 -27.35
C HIS A 472 49.54 7.14 -26.35
N VAL A 473 48.26 7.33 -26.67
CA VAL A 473 47.32 8.10 -25.84
C VAL A 473 46.06 7.30 -25.54
N ARG A 474 45.38 7.70 -24.47
CA ARG A 474 43.96 7.34 -24.30
C ARG A 474 43.11 8.30 -25.10
N TRP A 475 41.87 7.92 -25.37
CA TRP A 475 40.94 8.81 -26.06
C TRP A 475 39.55 8.76 -25.45
N GLY A 476 38.78 9.82 -25.71
CA GLY A 476 37.38 9.91 -25.30
C GLY A 476 36.63 10.91 -26.18
N CYS A 477 35.32 10.73 -26.32
CA CYS A 477 34.51 11.62 -27.16
C CYS A 477 34.35 13.01 -26.50
N MET A 478 34.54 14.07 -27.29
CA MET A 478 34.24 15.46 -26.94
C MET A 478 32.75 15.73 -27.20
N GLY A 479 31.89 14.99 -26.48
CA GLY A 479 30.45 15.14 -26.57
C GLY A 479 29.92 16.06 -25.47
N ALA A 480 29.37 17.21 -25.85
CA ALA A 480 28.62 18.07 -24.92
C ALA A 480 27.28 18.47 -25.53
N GLY A 481 26.21 18.33 -24.74
CA GLY A 481 24.87 18.79 -25.08
C GLY A 481 24.74 20.27 -24.72
N LEU A 482 25.14 21.14 -25.63
CA LEU A 482 25.11 22.60 -25.49
C LEU A 482 23.97 23.18 -26.33
N ASP A 483 22.73 22.94 -25.90
CA ASP A 483 21.51 23.53 -26.48
C ASP A 483 21.02 24.67 -25.57
N GLU A 484 20.55 25.78 -26.16
CA GLU A 484 19.88 26.90 -25.48
C GLU A 484 18.71 26.45 -24.57
N ARG A 485 18.19 25.24 -24.81
CA ARG A 485 17.02 24.69 -24.11
C ARG A 485 17.34 23.74 -22.95
N SER A 486 18.61 23.35 -22.72
CA SER A 486 19.02 22.40 -21.68
C SER A 486 20.03 23.01 -20.71
N PRO A 487 20.06 22.65 -19.41
CA PRO A 487 21.20 22.96 -18.55
C PRO A 487 22.50 22.39 -19.13
N TRP A 488 23.63 22.99 -18.78
CA TRP A 488 24.98 22.60 -19.21
C TRP A 488 25.21 21.10 -18.99
N SER A 489 25.30 20.34 -20.07
CA SER A 489 25.41 18.89 -20.02
C SER A 489 26.60 18.38 -20.82
N VAL A 490 27.38 17.49 -20.22
CA VAL A 490 28.48 16.78 -20.88
C VAL A 490 28.10 15.31 -20.95
N HIS A 491 28.31 14.70 -22.11
CA HIS A 491 28.14 13.26 -22.25
C HIS A 491 29.28 12.59 -21.49
N LEU A 492 28.99 11.65 -20.59
CA LEU A 492 30.01 10.88 -19.86
C LEU A 492 30.39 9.61 -20.60
N LEU A 493 29.39 8.95 -21.17
CA LEU A 493 29.58 7.74 -21.95
C LEU A 493 28.49 7.59 -23.01
N ALA A 494 28.76 6.73 -23.98
CA ALA A 494 27.76 6.19 -24.86
C ALA A 494 28.00 4.69 -25.08
N GLN A 495 26.92 3.94 -25.27
CA GLN A 495 26.95 2.49 -25.50
C GLN A 495 25.98 2.13 -26.62
N ARG A 496 26.47 1.39 -27.62
CA ARG A 496 25.65 0.87 -28.72
C ARG A 496 25.32 -0.61 -28.50
N GLY A 497 24.04 -0.92 -28.31
CA GLY A 497 23.58 -2.29 -28.08
C GLY A 497 24.37 -2.97 -26.95
N MET A 498 24.98 -4.11 -27.26
CA MET A 498 25.78 -4.90 -26.31
C MET A 498 27.28 -4.59 -26.34
N ASN A 499 27.72 -3.58 -27.10
CA ASN A 499 29.14 -3.19 -27.13
C ASN A 499 29.57 -2.62 -25.78
N ASP A 500 30.87 -2.62 -25.52
CA ASP A 500 31.41 -1.98 -24.32
C ASP A 500 31.10 -0.47 -24.32
N PRO A 501 30.70 0.12 -23.17
CA PRO A 501 30.51 1.56 -23.08
C PRO A 501 31.81 2.31 -23.34
N LEU A 502 31.72 3.38 -24.12
CA LEU A 502 32.85 4.25 -24.45
C LEU A 502 32.85 5.48 -23.54
N PRO A 503 34.01 5.95 -23.06
CA PRO A 503 34.11 7.15 -22.24
C PRO A 503 34.13 8.44 -23.09
N SER A 504 33.69 9.53 -22.48
CA SER A 504 34.00 10.88 -22.97
C SER A 504 35.40 11.33 -22.56
N LEU A 505 35.87 12.44 -23.13
CA LEU A 505 37.13 13.07 -22.75
C LEU A 505 37.18 13.33 -21.23
N SER A 506 36.11 13.90 -20.67
CA SER A 506 36.00 14.18 -19.23
C SER A 506 36.05 12.92 -18.36
N LEU A 507 35.33 11.87 -18.74
CA LEU A 507 35.30 10.62 -17.95
C LEU A 507 36.64 9.89 -18.00
N ALA A 508 37.27 9.84 -19.18
CA ALA A 508 38.61 9.27 -19.34
C ALA A 508 39.67 10.08 -18.57
N ALA A 509 39.63 11.41 -18.62
CA ALA A 509 40.53 12.26 -17.83
C ALA A 509 40.34 12.06 -16.32
N PHE A 510 39.09 11.98 -15.85
CA PHE A 510 38.79 11.65 -14.45
C PHE A 510 39.39 10.29 -14.04
N SER A 511 39.23 9.26 -14.89
CA SER A 511 39.76 7.93 -14.61
C SER A 511 41.28 7.94 -14.40
N ASN A 512 42.01 8.71 -15.22
CA ASN A 512 43.47 8.86 -15.12
C ASN A 512 43.88 9.62 -13.86
N VAL A 513 43.12 10.65 -13.45
CA VAL A 513 43.39 11.39 -12.22
C VAL A 513 43.26 10.49 -10.99
N ARG A 514 42.34 9.51 -11.03
CA ARG A 514 42.08 8.58 -9.92
C ARG A 514 43.13 7.49 -9.85
N HIS A 515 43.45 6.86 -10.98
CA HIS A 515 44.44 5.80 -11.09
C HIS A 515 45.36 6.04 -12.30
N PRO A 516 46.40 6.89 -12.15
CA PRO A 516 47.36 7.17 -13.22
C PRO A 516 48.00 5.88 -13.73
N GLY A 517 48.09 5.72 -15.05
CA GLY A 517 48.69 4.56 -15.67
C GLY A 517 47.88 3.26 -15.56
N ALA A 518 46.67 3.25 -15.00
CA ALA A 518 45.83 2.05 -14.91
C ALA A 518 44.83 1.97 -16.08
N GLU A 519 44.65 0.83 -16.72
CA GLU A 519 43.50 0.62 -17.61
C GLU A 519 42.20 0.64 -16.80
N PHE A 520 41.09 1.03 -17.43
CA PHE A 520 39.78 1.02 -16.77
C PHE A 520 38.68 0.47 -17.67
N GLY A 521 37.64 -0.05 -17.02
CA GLY A 521 36.42 -0.54 -17.64
C GLY A 521 35.21 0.16 -17.05
N ILE A 522 34.16 0.22 -17.86
CA ILE A 522 32.92 0.90 -17.50
C ILE A 522 31.82 -0.15 -17.37
N ARG A 523 31.13 -0.17 -16.22
CA ARG A 523 29.88 -0.91 -16.05
C ARG A 523 28.75 0.06 -15.77
N ILE A 524 27.59 -0.22 -16.33
CA ILE A 524 26.38 0.58 -16.14
C ILE A 524 25.38 -0.29 -15.39
N GLU A 525 24.91 0.20 -14.25
CA GLU A 525 23.74 -0.37 -13.56
C GLU A 525 22.53 0.52 -13.81
N ASP A 526 21.35 -0.07 -13.99
CA ASP A 526 20.13 0.68 -14.30
C ASP A 526 19.32 1.09 -13.04
N VAL A 527 19.50 0.38 -11.93
CA VAL A 527 18.67 0.56 -10.72
C VAL A 527 19.51 0.45 -9.44
N PRO A 528 19.93 1.57 -8.83
CA PRO A 528 19.89 2.93 -9.37
C PRO A 528 20.81 3.10 -10.60
N PRO A 529 20.50 4.05 -11.51
CA PRO A 529 21.36 4.34 -12.64
C PRO A 529 22.73 4.83 -12.15
N SER A 530 23.78 4.05 -12.43
CA SER A 530 25.13 4.37 -11.98
C SER A 530 26.19 3.85 -12.95
N ILE A 531 27.32 4.56 -12.99
CA ILE A 531 28.49 4.25 -13.79
C ILE A 531 29.58 3.80 -12.83
N HIS A 532 30.03 2.56 -12.96
CA HIS A 532 31.10 1.97 -12.16
C HIS A 532 32.36 1.91 -13.00
N LEU A 533 33.41 2.61 -12.56
CA LEU A 533 34.73 2.54 -13.16
C LEU A 533 35.58 1.54 -12.39
N VAL A 534 36.01 0.48 -13.07
CA VAL A 534 36.87 -0.58 -12.49
C VAL A 534 38.25 -0.45 -13.11
N TYR A 535 39.29 -0.44 -12.29
CA TYR A 535 40.68 -0.19 -12.71
C TYR A 535 41.52 -1.46 -12.65
N TRP A 536 42.51 -1.63 -13.54
CA TRP A 536 43.48 -2.74 -13.51
C TRP A 536 44.82 -2.34 -14.14
N GLU A 537 45.86 -3.14 -13.91
CA GLU A 537 47.19 -2.90 -14.48
C GLU A 537 47.19 -3.05 -16.01
N VAL A 538 47.91 -2.17 -16.71
CA VAL A 538 48.00 -2.15 -18.18
C VAL A 538 48.64 -3.43 -18.72
N GLY A 539 48.16 -3.90 -19.88
CA GLY A 539 48.77 -5.03 -20.60
C GLY A 539 48.43 -6.42 -20.05
N LEU A 540 47.54 -6.51 -19.05
CA LEU A 540 47.01 -7.78 -18.57
C LEU A 540 45.89 -8.31 -19.45
N ALA A 541 45.99 -9.58 -19.85
CA ALA A 541 44.91 -10.30 -20.53
C ALA A 541 43.64 -10.33 -19.67
N PRO A 542 42.42 -10.32 -20.26
CA PRO A 542 41.17 -10.21 -19.51
C PRO A 542 41.00 -11.20 -18.34
N ALA A 543 41.48 -12.43 -18.50
CA ALA A 543 41.42 -13.47 -17.46
C ALA A 543 42.37 -13.22 -16.26
N ALA A 544 43.43 -12.43 -16.46
CA ALA A 544 44.44 -12.10 -15.44
C ALA A 544 44.18 -10.76 -14.75
N ARG A 545 43.24 -9.95 -15.25
CA ARG A 545 42.91 -8.64 -14.68
C ARG A 545 42.38 -8.80 -13.25
N ARG A 546 43.00 -8.09 -12.31
CA ARG A 546 42.54 -7.93 -10.94
C ARG A 546 42.21 -6.45 -10.69
N PRO A 547 41.06 -6.13 -10.07
CA PRO A 547 40.72 -4.74 -9.75
C PRO A 547 41.77 -4.08 -8.85
N LEU A 548 42.21 -2.88 -9.20
CA LEU A 548 43.04 -2.00 -8.39
C LEU A 548 42.19 -1.27 -7.35
N GLY A 549 41.59 -2.04 -6.43
CA GLY A 549 40.72 -1.54 -5.38
C GLY A 549 39.24 -1.49 -5.76
N ASP A 550 38.48 -0.73 -4.97
CA ASP A 550 37.04 -0.56 -5.15
C ASP A 550 36.75 0.32 -6.38
N PRO A 551 35.65 0.05 -7.11
CA PRO A 551 35.27 0.86 -8.25
C PRO A 551 34.87 2.27 -7.84
N ASP A 552 35.18 3.25 -8.68
CA ASP A 552 34.58 4.58 -8.55
C ASP A 552 33.15 4.53 -9.09
N VAL A 553 32.19 4.89 -8.24
CA VAL A 553 30.76 4.92 -8.59
C VAL A 553 30.34 6.37 -8.85
N ILE A 554 29.91 6.64 -10.08
CA ILE A 554 29.42 7.93 -10.54
C ILE A 554 27.93 7.81 -10.81
N GLU A 555 27.14 8.67 -10.16
CA GLU A 555 25.71 8.81 -10.45
C GLU A 555 25.53 9.85 -11.57
N PRO A 556 25.20 9.45 -12.81
CA PRO A 556 25.00 10.39 -13.88
C PRO A 556 23.73 11.21 -13.64
N SER A 557 23.74 12.46 -14.07
CA SER A 557 22.55 13.30 -14.03
C SER A 557 21.43 12.70 -14.87
N HIS A 558 21.71 12.11 -16.03
CA HIS A 558 20.75 11.32 -16.83
C HIS A 558 21.41 10.04 -17.36
N LEU A 559 20.67 8.94 -17.37
CA LEU A 559 21.01 7.73 -18.10
C LEU A 559 19.76 7.33 -18.87
N CYS A 560 19.83 7.36 -20.20
CA CYS A 560 18.68 7.10 -21.05
C CYS A 560 19.07 6.38 -22.33
N GLU A 561 18.14 5.61 -22.87
CA GLU A 561 18.17 5.18 -24.27
C GLU A 561 17.72 6.36 -25.13
N CYS A 562 18.52 6.65 -26.15
CA CYS A 562 18.27 7.70 -27.13
C CYS A 562 16.98 7.44 -27.92
N PRO A 563 15.92 8.27 -27.77
CA PRO A 563 14.77 8.25 -28.67
C PRO A 563 15.11 9.03 -29.94
N GLY A 564 14.71 8.54 -31.11
CA GLY A 564 15.09 9.11 -32.42
C GLY A 564 14.63 10.52 -32.78
N ASP A 565 14.08 11.27 -31.83
CA ASP A 565 13.65 12.66 -31.98
C ASP A 565 14.15 13.56 -30.83
N ASP A 566 15.08 13.07 -30.00
CA ASP A 566 15.48 13.76 -28.76
C ASP A 566 16.85 14.46 -28.82
N ARG A 567 16.94 15.62 -28.16
CA ARG A 567 18.05 16.60 -28.28
C ARG A 567 19.38 16.15 -27.66
N VAL A 568 19.37 15.02 -26.97
CA VAL A 568 20.55 14.32 -26.42
C VAL A 568 21.29 13.56 -27.53
N CYS A 569 20.61 13.29 -28.64
CA CYS A 569 21.10 12.47 -29.73
C CYS A 569 21.45 13.35 -30.91
N SER A 570 22.73 13.70 -31.03
CA SER A 570 23.22 14.41 -32.21
C SER A 570 23.79 13.39 -33.19
N PRO A 571 23.22 13.26 -34.41
CA PRO A 571 23.82 12.45 -35.47
C PRO A 571 25.26 12.87 -35.79
N LEU A 572 25.60 14.15 -35.57
CA LEU A 572 26.96 14.68 -35.75
C LEU A 572 27.98 14.08 -34.76
N LEU A 573 27.51 13.60 -33.60
CA LEU A 573 28.32 12.88 -32.63
C LEU A 573 28.36 11.37 -32.90
N GLY A 574 27.68 10.87 -33.93
CA GLY A 574 27.63 9.45 -34.26
C GLY A 574 26.69 8.62 -33.38
N ILE A 575 25.84 9.26 -32.56
CA ILE A 575 24.82 8.61 -31.72
C ILE A 575 23.59 8.28 -32.59
N GLN A 576 23.03 7.08 -32.40
CA GLN A 576 21.87 6.55 -33.11
C GLN A 576 20.74 6.20 -32.13
N ASP A 577 19.54 6.03 -32.68
CA ASP A 577 18.36 5.56 -31.95
C ASP A 577 18.64 4.25 -31.21
N GLY A 578 18.27 4.22 -29.93
CA GLY A 578 18.51 3.06 -29.05
C GLY A 578 19.91 3.00 -28.43
N ASP A 579 20.85 3.88 -28.79
CA ASP A 579 22.11 4.01 -28.07
C ASP A 579 21.83 4.50 -26.63
N ARG A 580 22.52 3.91 -25.65
CA ARG A 580 22.47 4.35 -24.25
C ARG A 580 23.48 5.47 -24.04
N VAL A 581 23.04 6.57 -23.47
CA VAL A 581 23.90 7.74 -23.20
C VAL A 581 23.76 8.16 -21.75
N ALA A 582 24.89 8.42 -21.09
CA ALA A 582 24.89 9.04 -19.78
C ALA A 582 25.33 10.51 -19.86
N LEU A 583 24.60 11.39 -19.18
CA LEU A 583 24.87 12.83 -19.15
C LEU A 583 25.20 13.28 -17.74
N LEU A 584 26.10 14.24 -17.65
CA LEU A 584 26.44 14.97 -16.43
C LEU A 584 26.03 16.43 -16.58
N ASN A 585 25.12 16.89 -15.72
CA ASN A 585 24.76 18.30 -15.62
C ASN A 585 25.70 18.97 -14.62
N THR A 586 26.49 19.93 -15.10
CA THR A 586 27.47 20.65 -14.29
C THR A 586 27.15 22.13 -14.28
N PRO A 587 27.16 22.83 -13.13
CA PRO A 587 26.99 24.27 -13.13
C PRO A 587 28.22 24.93 -13.78
N MET A 588 28.01 25.88 -14.68
CA MET A 588 29.10 26.62 -15.33
C MET A 588 29.60 27.74 -14.41
N PRO A 589 30.92 27.81 -14.14
CA PRO A 589 31.50 28.89 -13.36
C PRO A 589 31.27 30.28 -13.97
N ALA A 590 31.47 31.32 -13.17
CA ALA A 590 31.45 32.70 -13.61
C ALA A 590 32.66 33.01 -14.51
N ASP A 591 32.55 34.03 -15.37
CA ASP A 591 33.60 34.33 -16.35
C ASP A 591 34.94 34.71 -15.72
N ASP A 592 34.94 35.31 -14.53
CA ASP A 592 36.16 35.60 -13.76
C ASP A 592 36.84 34.31 -13.27
N VAL A 593 36.08 33.32 -12.82
CA VAL A 593 36.60 31.99 -12.45
C VAL A 593 37.15 31.28 -13.67
N LEU A 594 36.42 31.30 -14.80
CA LEU A 594 36.90 30.71 -16.05
C LEU A 594 38.19 31.40 -16.52
N ARG A 595 38.22 32.74 -16.55
CA ARG A 595 39.43 33.51 -16.90
C ARG A 595 40.60 33.23 -15.96
N ALA A 596 40.36 33.07 -14.66
CA ALA A 596 41.41 32.75 -13.69
C ALA A 596 42.00 31.34 -13.86
N ALA A 597 41.19 30.39 -14.34
CA ALA A 597 41.62 29.03 -14.65
C ALA A 597 42.31 28.90 -16.02
N THR A 598 42.10 29.87 -16.93
CA THR A 598 42.67 29.88 -18.27
C THR A 598 44.05 30.54 -18.31
N VAL A 599 44.99 29.87 -18.95
CA VAL A 599 46.36 30.30 -19.23
C VAL A 599 46.52 30.38 -20.74
N ASP A 600 47.13 31.45 -21.26
CA ASP A 600 47.42 31.55 -22.69
C ASP A 600 48.43 30.48 -23.10
N TYR A 601 48.21 29.87 -24.26
CA TYR A 601 49.08 28.83 -24.80
C TYR A 601 50.55 29.25 -24.88
N GLY A 602 50.84 30.50 -25.25
CA GLY A 602 52.19 31.04 -25.33
C GLY A 602 52.86 31.23 -23.98
N ASP A 603 52.08 31.53 -22.93
CA ASP A 603 52.63 31.73 -21.58
C ASP A 603 53.27 30.46 -21.03
N VAL A 604 52.81 29.27 -21.43
CA VAL A 604 53.38 27.99 -21.01
C VAL A 604 54.83 27.83 -21.47
N PHE A 605 55.19 28.40 -22.63
CA PHE A 605 56.56 28.36 -23.16
C PHE A 605 57.47 29.34 -22.42
N ARG A 606 56.94 30.50 -22.04
CA ARG A 606 57.70 31.63 -21.52
C ARG A 606 57.86 31.62 -19.99
N GLN A 607 56.95 30.94 -19.29
CA GLN A 607 56.99 30.83 -17.83
C GLN A 607 58.09 29.90 -17.34
N THR A 608 58.65 30.24 -16.19
CA THR A 608 59.60 29.42 -15.44
C THR A 608 58.95 28.16 -14.88
N LYS A 609 59.76 27.16 -14.51
CA LYS A 609 59.26 25.92 -13.90
C LYS A 609 58.43 26.21 -12.65
N GLU A 610 58.88 27.11 -11.78
CA GLU A 610 58.20 27.47 -10.54
C GLU A 610 56.82 28.11 -10.79
N GLU A 611 56.71 28.91 -11.85
CA GLU A 611 55.43 29.52 -12.28
C GLU A 611 54.48 28.47 -12.86
N LEU A 612 54.99 27.54 -13.67
CA LEU A 612 54.22 26.42 -14.20
C LEU A 612 53.72 25.51 -13.07
N THR A 613 54.58 25.17 -12.10
CA THR A 613 54.20 24.40 -10.91
C THR A 613 53.07 25.08 -10.15
N ARG A 614 53.19 26.39 -9.87
CA ARG A 614 52.13 27.15 -9.19
C ARG A 614 50.78 27.10 -9.93
N ARG A 615 50.81 27.01 -11.26
CA ARG A 615 49.61 27.00 -12.10
C ARG A 615 49.00 25.63 -12.32
N PHE A 616 49.80 24.57 -12.38
CA PHE A 616 49.35 23.27 -12.87
C PHE A 616 49.54 22.11 -11.88
N GLU A 617 50.32 22.30 -10.81
CA GLU A 617 50.58 21.24 -9.83
C GLU A 617 49.27 20.68 -9.25
N GLY A 618 49.11 19.36 -9.33
CA GLY A 618 47.91 18.68 -8.83
C GLY A 618 46.66 18.93 -9.68
N ARG A 619 46.74 19.60 -10.83
CA ARG A 619 45.58 19.89 -11.69
C ARG A 619 45.59 19.05 -12.96
N THR A 620 44.40 18.80 -13.49
CA THR A 620 44.22 18.35 -14.88
C THR A 620 44.34 19.55 -15.79
N VAL A 621 45.18 19.46 -16.82
CA VAL A 621 45.34 20.51 -17.82
C VAL A 621 44.47 20.20 -19.03
N VAL A 622 43.47 21.04 -19.29
CA VAL A 622 42.65 20.96 -20.50
C VAL A 622 43.27 21.87 -21.55
N VAL A 623 43.79 21.30 -22.64
CA VAL A 623 44.34 22.07 -23.76
C VAL A 623 43.26 22.23 -24.82
N ALA A 624 42.96 23.47 -25.22
CA ALA A 624 41.82 23.78 -26.07
C ALA A 624 42.10 24.91 -27.07
N ASP A 625 41.29 24.94 -28.13
CA ASP A 625 41.31 25.99 -29.16
C ASP A 625 40.20 27.01 -28.88
N HIS A 626 40.58 28.19 -28.37
CA HIS A 626 39.71 29.33 -28.05
C HIS A 626 39.77 30.43 -29.12
N ARG A 627 40.16 30.10 -30.36
CA ARG A 627 39.99 31.04 -31.48
C ARG A 627 38.51 31.35 -31.69
N SER A 628 38.20 32.58 -32.09
CA SER A 628 36.81 33.07 -32.13
C SER A 628 35.89 32.32 -33.09
N ASP A 629 36.44 31.56 -34.03
CA ASP A 629 35.73 30.71 -34.99
C ASP A 629 35.63 29.23 -34.58
N GLN A 630 36.20 28.84 -33.43
CA GLN A 630 36.28 27.45 -32.98
C GLN A 630 35.45 27.21 -31.71
N ASP A 631 34.70 26.09 -31.72
CA ASP A 631 34.10 25.46 -30.54
C ASP A 631 33.24 26.38 -29.63
N LEU A 632 32.67 27.45 -30.19
CA LEU A 632 31.95 28.48 -29.43
C LEU A 632 30.43 28.27 -29.46
N PHE A 633 29.84 27.97 -28.31
CA PHE A 633 28.40 27.65 -28.17
C PHE A 633 27.64 28.75 -27.44
N ALA A 634 26.36 28.92 -27.78
CA ALA A 634 25.44 29.78 -27.04
C ALA A 634 24.94 29.05 -25.79
N TYR A 635 25.03 29.70 -24.65
CA TYR A 635 24.63 29.14 -23.36
C TYR A 635 23.28 29.71 -22.91
N PRO A 636 22.46 28.94 -22.15
CA PRO A 636 21.12 29.36 -21.74
C PRO A 636 21.06 30.66 -20.91
N ASP A 637 22.17 31.05 -20.29
CA ASP A 637 22.30 32.30 -19.54
C ASP A 637 22.64 33.52 -20.42
N GLY A 638 22.74 33.33 -21.73
CA GLY A 638 23.06 34.35 -22.73
C GLY A 638 24.55 34.52 -23.02
N ARG A 639 25.43 33.79 -22.33
CA ARG A 639 26.88 33.81 -22.63
C ARG A 639 27.20 32.99 -23.87
N ARG A 640 28.35 33.26 -24.48
CA ARG A 640 28.98 32.39 -25.48
C ARG A 640 30.31 31.93 -24.93
N LEU A 641 30.49 30.63 -24.75
CA LEU A 641 31.72 30.06 -24.18
C LEU A 641 32.22 28.90 -25.07
N HIS A 642 33.49 28.55 -24.94
CA HIS A 642 34.06 27.39 -25.62
C HIS A 642 33.57 26.07 -24.97
N GLY A 643 33.45 24.99 -25.74
CA GLY A 643 33.03 23.67 -25.28
C GLY A 643 34.01 23.06 -24.26
N SER A 644 35.30 23.34 -24.39
CA SER A 644 36.33 23.01 -23.39
C SER A 644 36.02 23.47 -21.97
N TYR A 645 35.28 24.56 -21.76
CA TYR A 645 34.86 24.99 -20.42
C TYR A 645 33.85 24.01 -19.80
N ALA A 646 33.00 23.39 -20.61
CA ALA A 646 32.09 22.34 -20.16
C ALA A 646 32.88 21.08 -19.78
N GLN A 647 33.90 20.70 -20.56
CA GLN A 647 34.78 19.58 -20.22
C GLN A 647 35.54 19.85 -18.90
N ALA A 648 36.10 21.05 -18.74
CA ALA A 648 36.79 21.45 -17.52
C ALA A 648 35.87 21.41 -16.28
N ALA A 649 34.65 21.94 -16.40
CA ALA A 649 33.67 21.91 -15.31
C ALA A 649 33.21 20.48 -14.96
N ALA A 650 33.08 19.60 -15.97
CA ALA A 650 32.75 18.20 -15.77
C ALA A 650 33.88 17.44 -15.05
N ILE A 651 35.14 17.61 -15.48
CA ILE A 651 36.31 17.00 -14.82
C ILE A 651 36.40 17.47 -13.37
N ASP A 652 36.32 18.78 -13.12
CA ASP A 652 36.39 19.34 -11.76
C ASP A 652 35.25 18.80 -10.88
N SER A 653 34.02 18.71 -11.44
CA SER A 653 32.87 18.16 -10.72
C SER A 653 33.00 16.68 -10.38
N LEU A 654 33.58 15.88 -11.28
CA LEU A 654 33.84 14.45 -11.04
C LEU A 654 34.91 14.27 -9.95
N VAL A 655 36.00 15.03 -10.02
CA VAL A 655 37.09 14.99 -9.02
C VAL A 655 36.61 15.49 -7.66
N GLY A 656 35.88 16.60 -7.62
CA GLY A 656 35.37 17.22 -6.40
C GLY A 656 34.10 16.55 -5.83
N ARG A 657 33.54 15.54 -6.52
CA ARG A 657 32.24 14.90 -6.22
C ARG A 657 31.07 15.90 -6.10
N SER A 658 31.13 17.02 -6.81
CA SER A 658 30.13 18.09 -6.77
C SER A 658 29.09 17.98 -7.89
N VAL A 659 28.68 16.75 -8.21
CA VAL A 659 27.72 16.46 -9.28
C VAL A 659 26.31 16.88 -8.88
N ILE A 660 25.57 17.52 -9.82
CA ILE A 660 24.14 17.78 -9.63
C ILE A 660 23.37 16.46 -9.77
N LYS A 661 22.65 16.09 -8.70
CA LYS A 661 21.83 14.90 -8.61
C LYS A 661 20.37 15.22 -8.88
N TYR A 662 19.65 14.26 -9.46
CA TYR A 662 18.20 14.35 -9.65
C TYR A 662 17.52 13.33 -8.74
N PRO A 663 16.53 13.72 -7.92
CA PRO A 663 15.79 12.77 -7.09
C PRO A 663 14.98 11.85 -8.01
N ARG A 664 15.33 10.57 -8.06
CA ARG A 664 14.72 9.62 -9.02
C ARG A 664 14.11 8.38 -8.39
N LEU A 665 14.43 8.09 -7.12
CA LEU A 665 13.88 6.95 -6.39
C LEU A 665 12.82 7.39 -5.38
N ALA A 666 11.84 6.51 -5.17
CA ALA A 666 10.76 6.72 -4.19
C ALA A 666 11.26 7.05 -2.76
N GLY A 667 12.44 6.53 -2.38
CA GLY A 667 13.05 6.81 -1.07
C GLY A 667 13.57 8.24 -0.91
N GLU A 668 14.15 8.82 -1.97
CA GLU A 668 14.64 10.21 -1.96
C GLU A 668 13.49 11.23 -2.12
N MET A 669 12.34 10.76 -2.62
CA MET A 669 11.10 11.53 -2.79
C MET A 669 10.22 11.56 -1.53
N MET A 670 10.65 10.94 -0.42
CA MET A 670 9.87 10.88 0.83
C MET A 670 9.80 12.23 1.55
N TRP A 671 10.88 13.02 1.56
CA TRP A 671 10.90 14.35 2.19
C TRP A 671 9.95 15.34 1.49
N PRO A 672 9.94 15.40 0.14
CA PRO A 672 8.94 16.16 -0.60
C PRO A 672 7.48 15.73 -0.31
N ALA A 673 7.19 14.43 -0.31
CA ALA A 673 5.85 13.93 -0.01
C ALA A 673 5.41 14.27 1.42
N ALA A 674 6.32 14.17 2.40
CA ALA A 674 6.08 14.58 3.78
C ALA A 674 5.79 16.10 3.89
N ALA A 675 6.53 16.94 3.15
CA ALA A 675 6.30 18.38 3.10
C ALA A 675 4.93 18.73 2.49
N ALA A 676 4.51 18.02 1.44
CA ALA A 676 3.18 18.18 0.84
C ALA A 676 2.06 17.74 1.80
N LEU A 677 2.23 16.63 2.51
CA LEU A 677 1.30 16.14 3.52
C LEU A 677 1.17 17.11 4.71
N LEU A 678 2.29 17.68 5.18
CA LEU A 678 2.31 18.75 6.19
C LEU A 678 1.56 19.99 5.69
N GLY A 679 1.78 20.39 4.43
CA GLY A 679 1.06 21.49 3.78
C GLY A 679 -0.45 21.26 3.69
N CYS A 680 -0.87 20.04 3.33
CA CYS A 680 -2.28 19.63 3.36
C CYS A 680 -2.86 19.67 4.78
N GLY A 681 -2.09 19.27 5.79
CA GLY A 681 -2.48 19.35 7.20
C GLY A 681 -2.74 20.79 7.65
N VAL A 682 -1.87 21.72 7.28
CA VAL A 682 -2.03 23.16 7.58
C VAL A 682 -3.24 23.74 6.84
N ALA A 683 -3.43 23.41 5.55
CA ALA A 683 -4.56 23.90 4.76
C ALA A 683 -5.92 23.36 5.22
N GLY A 684 -5.98 22.10 5.67
CA GLY A 684 -7.19 21.46 6.20
C GLY A 684 -7.69 22.08 7.52
N VAL A 685 -6.82 22.77 8.26
CA VAL A 685 -7.16 23.48 9.51
C VAL A 685 -7.74 24.88 9.22
N VAL A 686 -7.44 25.48 8.06
CA VAL A 686 -7.90 26.83 7.72
C VAL A 686 -9.37 26.83 7.31
N ARG A 687 -10.27 27.03 8.29
CA ARG A 687 -11.68 27.37 8.03
C ARG A 687 -11.80 28.85 7.62
N GLY A 688 -12.23 29.11 6.38
CA GLY A 688 -12.47 30.47 5.90
C GLY A 688 -12.90 30.57 4.43
N GLY A 689 -13.35 31.76 4.02
CA GLY A 689 -13.74 32.10 2.65
C GLY A 689 -12.59 32.04 1.64
N LEU A 690 -12.92 32.09 0.34
CA LEU A 690 -12.01 31.85 -0.79
C LEU A 690 -10.65 32.54 -0.66
N GLY A 691 -10.60 33.80 -0.21
CA GLY A 691 -9.35 34.56 -0.04
C GLY A 691 -8.38 33.99 0.99
N ARG A 692 -8.86 33.44 2.12
CA ARG A 692 -7.99 32.81 3.14
C ARG A 692 -7.40 31.49 2.66
N ARG A 693 -8.14 30.76 1.82
CA ARG A 693 -7.67 29.52 1.20
C ARG A 693 -6.58 29.79 0.17
N VAL A 694 -6.77 30.80 -0.69
CA VAL A 694 -5.75 31.23 -1.66
C VAL A 694 -4.47 31.65 -0.96
N LEU A 695 -4.56 32.42 0.13
CA LEU A 695 -3.39 32.83 0.90
C LEU A 695 -2.65 31.63 1.53
N ALA A 696 -3.38 30.68 2.09
CA ALA A 696 -2.77 29.46 2.66
C ALA A 696 -2.03 28.63 1.60
N TRP A 697 -2.61 28.47 0.40
CA TRP A 697 -1.95 27.79 -0.72
C TRP A 697 -0.70 28.52 -1.20
N ALA A 698 -0.73 29.85 -1.24
CA ALA A 698 0.44 30.64 -1.59
C ALA A 698 1.59 30.44 -0.60
N VAL A 699 1.30 30.42 0.72
CA VAL A 699 2.31 30.20 1.77
C VAL A 699 2.92 28.79 1.67
N VAL A 700 2.10 27.75 1.50
CA VAL A 700 2.59 26.37 1.32
C VAL A 700 3.46 26.25 0.07
N GLY A 701 3.03 26.86 -1.05
CA GLY A 701 3.82 26.90 -2.28
C GLY A 701 5.19 27.53 -2.07
N VAL A 702 5.25 28.68 -1.38
CA VAL A 702 6.53 29.35 -1.06
C VAL A 702 7.43 28.46 -0.17
N MET A 703 6.88 27.85 0.88
CA MET A 703 7.65 26.96 1.76
C MET A 703 8.23 25.76 1.00
N VAL A 704 7.45 25.14 0.13
CA VAL A 704 7.89 24.03 -0.72
C VAL A 704 9.02 24.47 -1.65
N CYS A 705 8.88 25.63 -2.31
CA CYS A 705 9.94 26.18 -3.15
C CYS A 705 11.23 26.45 -2.37
N VAL A 706 11.13 27.05 -1.17
CA VAL A 706 12.29 27.31 -0.31
C VAL A 706 12.95 26.00 0.13
N PHE A 707 12.17 24.98 0.48
CA PHE A 707 12.68 23.66 0.83
C PHE A 707 13.43 23.01 -0.33
N CYS A 708 12.87 23.01 -1.54
CA CYS A 708 13.54 22.47 -2.73
C CYS A 708 14.87 23.19 -3.03
N VAL A 709 14.91 24.52 -2.89
CA VAL A 709 16.14 25.31 -3.05
C VAL A 709 17.16 25.01 -1.95
N ALA A 710 16.72 24.82 -0.70
CA ALA A 710 17.60 24.44 0.41
C ALA A 710 18.20 23.04 0.21
N VAL A 711 17.40 22.07 -0.23
CA VAL A 711 17.85 20.71 -0.57
C VAL A 711 18.87 20.75 -1.72
N TYR A 712 18.64 21.58 -2.74
CA TYR A 712 19.63 21.80 -3.80
C TYR A 712 20.94 22.37 -3.25
N HIS A 713 20.89 23.38 -2.38
CA HIS A 713 22.12 23.97 -1.81
C HIS A 713 22.90 23.01 -0.91
N GLN A 714 22.22 22.20 -0.11
CA GLN A 714 22.87 21.29 0.85
C GLN A 714 23.32 19.97 0.23
N ALA A 715 22.49 19.38 -0.63
CA ALA A 715 22.66 18.02 -1.11
C ALA A 715 22.79 17.92 -2.64
N ARG A 716 22.76 19.06 -3.36
CA ARG A 716 22.85 19.15 -4.83
C ARG A 716 21.76 18.37 -5.56
N TYR A 717 20.63 18.10 -4.91
CA TYR A 717 19.45 17.49 -5.51
C TYR A 717 18.55 18.56 -6.13
N LEU A 718 18.30 18.46 -7.42
CA LEU A 718 17.37 19.34 -8.13
C LEU A 718 15.94 18.81 -8.03
N VAL A 719 15.22 19.21 -6.97
CA VAL A 719 13.82 18.82 -6.72
C VAL A 719 12.89 19.84 -7.37
N ASN A 720 12.04 19.41 -8.31
CA ASN A 720 11.00 20.28 -8.88
C ASN A 720 9.83 20.45 -7.90
N PRO A 721 9.48 21.69 -7.51
CA PRO A 721 8.40 21.95 -6.56
C PRO A 721 7.00 21.81 -7.17
N PHE A 722 6.84 21.89 -8.50
CA PHE A 722 5.52 21.93 -9.15
C PHE A 722 4.67 20.67 -8.94
N PRO A 723 5.21 19.43 -9.05
CA PRO A 723 4.45 18.22 -8.71
C PRO A 723 3.92 18.24 -7.27
N MET A 724 4.71 18.79 -6.35
CA MET A 724 4.37 18.86 -4.93
C MET A 724 3.24 19.85 -4.69
N MET A 725 3.34 21.03 -5.31
CA MET A 725 2.32 22.06 -5.24
C MET A 725 1.01 21.56 -5.88
N PHE A 726 1.09 20.88 -7.03
CA PHE A 726 -0.07 20.33 -7.73
C PHE A 726 -0.77 19.24 -6.90
N ALA A 727 -0.02 18.31 -6.32
CA ALA A 727 -0.55 17.28 -5.42
C ALA A 727 -1.20 17.89 -4.17
N ALA A 728 -0.57 18.91 -3.58
CA ALA A 728 -1.09 19.58 -2.40
C ALA A 728 -2.42 20.30 -2.69
N VAL A 729 -2.51 21.04 -3.79
CA VAL A 729 -3.74 21.76 -4.21
C VAL A 729 -4.88 20.78 -4.48
N LEU A 730 -4.64 19.71 -5.24
CA LEU A 730 -5.67 18.71 -5.56
C LEU A 730 -6.20 17.99 -4.33
N ALA A 731 -5.31 17.58 -3.42
CA ALA A 731 -5.71 16.98 -2.15
C ALA A 731 -6.54 17.95 -1.30
N GLY A 732 -6.15 19.23 -1.30
CA GLY A 732 -6.87 20.32 -0.67
C GLY A 732 -8.31 20.50 -1.16
N GLU A 733 -8.52 20.60 -2.46
CA GLU A 733 -9.86 20.73 -3.06
C GLU A 733 -10.73 19.50 -2.77
N TRP A 734 -10.15 18.30 -2.79
CA TRP A 734 -10.85 17.07 -2.45
C TRP A 734 -11.30 17.04 -0.98
N THR A 735 -10.44 17.43 -0.04
CA THR A 735 -10.83 17.57 1.37
C THR A 735 -11.92 18.63 1.56
N GLY A 736 -11.88 19.74 0.80
CA GLY A 736 -12.92 20.77 0.80
C GLY A 736 -14.29 20.28 0.29
N PHE A 737 -14.30 19.33 -0.66
CA PHE A 737 -15.53 18.75 -1.22
C PHE A 737 -16.18 17.72 -0.27
N VAL A 738 -15.36 16.93 0.42
CA VAL A 738 -15.81 15.87 1.37
C VAL A 738 -16.29 16.45 2.71
N VAL A 739 -15.87 17.66 3.08
CA VAL A 739 -16.17 18.31 4.38
C VAL A 739 -17.38 19.27 4.34
N ARG A 740 -18.12 19.38 3.23
CA ARG A 740 -19.40 20.12 3.25
C ARG A 740 -20.40 19.39 4.17
N PRO A 741 -20.83 19.97 5.31
CA PRO A 741 -21.90 19.38 6.10
C PRO A 741 -23.16 19.42 5.24
N SER A 742 -23.90 18.33 5.18
CA SER A 742 -25.26 18.35 4.66
C SER A 742 -26.04 19.40 5.43
N THR A 743 -26.41 20.49 4.75
CA THR A 743 -27.31 21.48 5.32
C THR A 743 -28.66 20.80 5.53
N ARG A 744 -28.93 20.38 6.77
CA ARG A 744 -30.27 20.02 7.21
C ARG A 744 -31.19 21.20 6.92
N ARG A 745 -32.22 20.97 6.11
CA ARG A 745 -33.38 21.85 5.95
C ARG A 745 -33.88 22.24 7.34
N ALA A 746 -33.72 23.51 7.70
CA ALA A 746 -34.44 24.08 8.83
C ALA A 746 -35.91 24.19 8.41
N SER A 747 -36.76 23.43 9.08
CA SER A 747 -38.20 23.57 9.08
C SER A 747 -38.57 24.97 9.59
N HIS A 748 -39.42 25.66 8.83
CA HIS A 748 -40.19 26.80 9.31
C HIS A 748 -40.92 26.47 10.62
N PRO A 749 -40.94 27.37 11.61
CA PRO A 749 -42.06 27.53 12.49
C PRO A 749 -42.93 28.67 11.97
N SER A 750 -44.20 28.35 11.73
CA SER A 750 -45.30 29.30 11.70
C SER A 750 -45.42 30.01 13.05
N GLN A 751 -45.33 31.34 13.05
CA GLN A 751 -46.18 32.26 13.81
C GLN A 751 -46.03 33.66 13.24
#